data_AF-A0A0B2WQ09-F1
#
_entry.id   AF-A0A0B2WQ09-F1
#
_cell.length_a   1.000
_cell.length_b   1.000
_cell.length_c   1.000
_cell.angle_alpha   90.00
_cell.angle_beta   90.00
_cell.angle_gamma   90.00
#
_symmetry.space_group_name_H-M   'P 1'
#
loop_
_entity.id
_entity.type
_entity.pdbx_description
1 polymer ?
#
loop_
_entity_poly.entity_id
_entity_poly.type
_entity_poly.pdbx_seq_one_letter_code
_entity_poly.pdbx_strand_id
1 'polypeptide(L)'
;MAPQLSEASSSPLPTFAPALKPPPGVTPNPNHPASLAYLADITIAICIPLVTVFFLLRTYVRIFIKRVWTFEDALVTLAWAGTVAYCGIMRATMSHHGGQHGWDITLDEVHEAAYWFNVAAIEYGVMIGLTKLAVLWLYRRVFSPIRWSKFDMTIVTLIAVIFGFYGTTSLVKIFECSPREKIWNPTVAGQCVDIHIILNVSGAFNTVTDYLILLLPIHAVWRLQMDRLKRVLVVLAFTFGLCAPIFATIGFVVRLRNSGNHDTSWKQPEILLWGAAELASGNLCVCFPELAVLFRKKNRRRGRPRRPTDSEMKDSQEMKHGRKPPSDPYFTKSLMSTVFSTAGDAEYVELQEQANSARKADVAPTNKPDSSIHHHRSPPLGFASSPPPSQTISLYLCPWQNGIADSLGTPTRSPPSRPYRRCTWSSSPARAPPGTTTRRSSLFDQQPASAPSFFQPGEYGVLSGDPRVVHDGICSVRSSLGGMAGAPLPVRSSMVCKRIGSLQSKAGITACFVNVGSDHPSIIEAMVRGKRERPNSWPRIVTCPAEVTAISMADGYSRVSGRPQAVLVHVDVGTQALGQGIHNASVGRVPVFIFAGMCPYTESGEVTGSRTEYMHWLQEAPDQKAIVRQYCRYTGEVRTGLNIKQTIGRALQFANSTPKGPVYVASAREVLAQEIKPYSLDQEQWVPVGPGALPHDAVRDIATALVRAERPLIVTGYSGRDRRCPDLLVALADLIPGIRVHDTGGSDMCFPFSHSASEGFRLSFDECTKDTDMVFLLDCDVPWIPSRNPPPKDAKVYHVDCDPLNQQIPVSFFPAHGRWKADSFTALSQLVEYIRNDASLGTQLKDPKYGARGAARDRAHAARLEDIASRARLGDDHVLDASNIGSLLRSSLPGSTTFVIEAVTAAQTLSDQLQPSRAGSWINCGATGIGWSNGAALGVKMALMDRENDKDHIIKPDPNLVCQIVGDGSFMCAAPSSALWVASKYKIPILTIVLNNGGWKAPRNSAELVYPGGLASSATDDEIGVSFRPTPNYAALAEAAAGSQTGWAGSVDDDAAWMKGMRVRTVADLRKALKLVESRVIEQRKGMLLEVLL
;
A
#
# COMPACT_ATOMS: atom_id res chain seq x y z
N MET A 1 -62.52 -74.75 28.90
CA MET A 1 -62.73 -76.01 28.14
C MET A 1 -61.63 -76.10 27.08
N ALA A 2 -61.07 -77.30 26.88
CA ALA A 2 -60.25 -77.66 25.72
C ALA A 2 -61.11 -78.51 24.75
N PRO A 3 -60.66 -78.91 23.53
CA PRO A 3 -59.54 -79.85 23.32
C PRO A 3 -58.55 -79.43 22.18
N GLN A 4 -57.25 -79.78 22.25
CA GLN A 4 -56.55 -80.87 21.49
C GLN A 4 -56.70 -80.75 19.96
N LEU A 5 -55.69 -80.62 19.09
CA LEU A 5 -54.31 -81.17 18.91
C LEU A 5 -54.29 -81.92 17.56
N SER A 6 -53.38 -81.55 16.66
CA SER A 6 -52.85 -82.40 15.59
C SER A 6 -51.39 -82.00 15.30
N GLU A 7 -50.65 -82.87 14.62
CA GLU A 7 -49.18 -82.87 14.66
C GLU A 7 -48.50 -82.00 13.58
N ALA A 8 -47.17 -81.93 13.66
CA ALA A 8 -46.33 -81.00 12.91
C ALA A 8 -46.23 -81.29 11.40
N SER A 9 -46.07 -80.22 10.63
CA SER A 9 -45.48 -80.24 9.29
C SER A 9 -44.41 -79.16 9.23
N SER A 10 -43.14 -79.56 9.10
CA SER A 10 -42.01 -78.64 9.02
C SER A 10 -41.90 -78.06 7.60
N SER A 11 -42.40 -76.84 7.41
CA SER A 11 -42.15 -76.08 6.18
C SER A 11 -40.64 -75.89 5.97
N PRO A 12 -40.09 -76.17 4.77
CA PRO A 12 -38.68 -75.99 4.51
C PRO A 12 -38.29 -74.51 4.64
N LEU A 13 -37.11 -74.26 5.23
CA LEU A 13 -36.48 -72.94 5.24
C LEU A 13 -36.27 -72.46 3.79
N PRO A 14 -36.39 -71.15 3.50
CA PRO A 14 -36.13 -70.63 2.16
C PRO A 14 -34.68 -70.93 1.77
N THR A 15 -34.50 -71.74 0.72
CA THR A 15 -33.18 -72.13 0.24
C THR A 15 -32.44 -70.89 -0.29
N PHE A 16 -31.40 -70.47 0.42
CA PHE A 16 -30.56 -69.33 0.04
C PHE A 16 -30.06 -69.46 -1.41
N ALA A 17 -30.34 -68.43 -2.22
CA ALA A 17 -29.98 -68.36 -3.62
C ALA A 17 -28.93 -67.25 -3.84
N PRO A 18 -27.64 -67.59 -4.01
CA PRO A 18 -26.58 -66.60 -4.14
C PRO A 18 -26.66 -65.85 -5.48
N ALA A 19 -26.37 -64.54 -5.45
CA ALA A 19 -26.40 -63.69 -6.65
C ALA A 19 -25.27 -64.01 -7.66
N LEU A 20 -24.14 -64.53 -7.17
CA LEU A 20 -23.00 -64.99 -7.98
C LEU A 20 -22.61 -66.43 -7.61
N LYS A 21 -22.00 -67.14 -8.56
CA LYS A 21 -21.43 -68.47 -8.29
C LYS A 21 -20.10 -68.34 -7.53
N PRO A 22 -19.87 -69.11 -6.45
CA PRO A 22 -18.63 -69.05 -5.69
C PRO A 22 -17.44 -69.58 -6.51
N PRO A 23 -16.21 -69.06 -6.29
CA PRO A 23 -15.00 -69.60 -6.90
C PRO A 23 -14.71 -71.06 -6.50
N PRO A 24 -13.96 -71.84 -7.30
CA PRO A 24 -13.55 -73.19 -6.94
C PRO A 24 -12.83 -73.23 -5.58
N GLY A 25 -13.35 -74.02 -4.64
CA GLY A 25 -12.82 -74.13 -3.27
C GLY A 25 -13.43 -73.17 -2.24
N VAL A 26 -14.37 -72.30 -2.63
CA VAL A 26 -15.11 -71.42 -1.72
C VAL A 26 -16.52 -71.94 -1.49
N THR A 27 -16.97 -71.99 -0.24
CA THR A 27 -18.34 -72.35 0.15
C THR A 27 -19.08 -71.11 0.67
N PRO A 28 -20.26 -70.76 0.10
CA PRO A 28 -21.10 -69.67 0.60
C PRO A 28 -21.41 -69.76 2.10
N ASN A 29 -21.40 -68.61 2.78
CA ASN A 29 -21.72 -68.52 4.21
C ASN A 29 -22.66 -67.33 4.51
N PRO A 30 -23.95 -67.42 4.15
CA PRO A 30 -24.91 -66.31 4.34
C PRO A 30 -25.19 -65.97 5.81
N ASN A 31 -24.88 -66.86 6.76
CA ASN A 31 -25.04 -66.59 8.19
C ASN A 31 -23.91 -65.71 8.76
N HIS A 32 -22.71 -65.82 8.20
CA HIS A 32 -21.53 -65.04 8.56
C HIS A 32 -20.74 -64.65 7.29
N PRO A 33 -21.29 -63.77 6.44
CA PRO A 33 -20.63 -63.35 5.20
C PRO A 33 -19.31 -62.64 5.52
N ALA A 34 -18.31 -62.84 4.66
CA ALA A 34 -17.11 -62.00 4.71
C ALA A 34 -17.53 -60.54 4.42
N SER A 35 -16.97 -59.56 5.14
CA SER A 35 -17.39 -58.16 4.99
C SER A 35 -16.24 -57.16 5.14
N LEU A 36 -16.23 -56.14 4.29
CA LEU A 36 -15.37 -54.96 4.38
C LEU A 36 -15.81 -53.94 5.46
N ALA A 37 -16.94 -54.15 6.15
CA ALA A 37 -17.51 -53.19 7.10
C ALA A 37 -16.53 -52.79 8.22
N TYR A 38 -15.70 -53.71 8.72
CA TYR A 38 -14.70 -53.40 9.75
C TYR A 38 -13.62 -52.43 9.25
N LEU A 39 -13.24 -52.48 7.97
CA LEU A 39 -12.33 -51.50 7.37
C LEU A 39 -13.01 -50.14 7.21
N ALA A 40 -14.29 -50.10 6.86
CA ALA A 40 -15.05 -48.85 6.81
C ALA A 40 -15.15 -48.20 8.19
N ASP A 41 -15.49 -48.96 9.24
CA ASP A 41 -15.54 -48.46 10.62
C ASP A 41 -14.18 -47.90 11.09
N ILE A 42 -13.06 -48.55 10.74
CA ILE A 42 -11.70 -48.04 10.99
C ILE A 42 -11.43 -46.74 10.20
N THR A 43 -11.75 -46.70 8.90
CA THR A 43 -11.57 -45.51 8.05
C THR A 43 -12.39 -44.33 8.58
N ILE A 44 -13.64 -44.56 9.01
CA ILE A 44 -14.53 -43.54 9.59
C ILE A 44 -13.95 -43.01 10.91
N ALA A 45 -13.52 -43.90 11.80
CA ALA A 45 -12.93 -43.56 13.10
C ALA A 45 -11.62 -42.75 12.99
N ILE A 46 -10.88 -42.89 11.89
CA ILE A 46 -9.70 -42.07 11.59
C ILE A 46 -10.10 -40.76 10.89
N CYS A 47 -10.89 -40.84 9.82
CA CYS A 47 -11.18 -39.70 8.95
C CYS A 47 -12.02 -38.62 9.64
N ILE A 48 -13.17 -38.96 10.25
CA ILE A 48 -14.09 -37.94 10.81
C ILE A 48 -13.42 -37.11 11.91
N PRO A 49 -12.77 -37.68 12.94
CA PRO A 49 -12.13 -36.88 13.99
C PRO A 49 -10.98 -36.03 13.44
N LEU A 50 -10.18 -36.59 12.53
CA LEU A 50 -9.01 -35.91 11.97
C LEU A 50 -9.41 -34.69 11.12
N VAL A 51 -10.36 -34.81 10.20
CA VAL A 51 -10.83 -33.64 9.42
C VAL A 51 -11.54 -32.62 10.31
N THR A 52 -12.32 -33.07 11.29
CA THR A 52 -13.13 -32.19 12.14
C THR A 52 -12.26 -31.38 13.10
N VAL A 53 -11.23 -31.97 13.71
CA VAL A 53 -10.28 -31.23 14.56
C VAL A 53 -9.55 -30.15 13.75
N PHE A 54 -9.06 -30.47 12.55
CA PHE A 54 -8.36 -29.49 11.70
C PHE A 54 -9.30 -28.40 11.16
N PHE A 55 -10.54 -28.74 10.80
CA PHE A 55 -11.58 -27.78 10.41
C PHE A 55 -11.93 -26.83 11.57
N LEU A 56 -12.20 -27.35 12.77
CA LEU A 56 -12.54 -26.54 13.94
C LEU A 56 -11.38 -25.62 14.35
N LEU A 57 -10.12 -26.11 14.31
CA LEU A 57 -8.94 -25.28 14.55
C LEU A 57 -8.78 -24.17 13.49
N ARG A 58 -9.02 -24.48 12.20
CA ARG A 58 -9.00 -23.47 11.12
C ARG A 58 -10.08 -22.41 11.33
N THR A 59 -11.31 -22.84 11.62
CA THR A 59 -12.47 -21.98 11.88
C THR A 59 -12.24 -21.10 13.11
N TYR A 60 -11.64 -21.62 14.18
CA TYR A 60 -11.22 -20.83 15.34
C TYR A 60 -10.17 -19.77 14.98
N VAL A 61 -9.14 -20.13 14.20
CA VAL A 61 -8.14 -19.17 13.70
C VAL A 61 -8.79 -18.09 12.83
N ARG A 62 -9.73 -18.44 11.95
CA ARG A 62 -10.46 -17.49 11.09
C ARG A 62 -11.31 -16.51 11.88
N ILE A 63 -12.22 -17.02 12.71
CA ILE A 63 -13.22 -16.21 13.42
C ILE A 63 -12.58 -15.40 14.56
N PHE A 64 -11.81 -16.03 15.44
CA PHE A 64 -11.37 -15.37 16.69
C PHE A 64 -10.00 -14.71 16.59
N ILE A 65 -9.04 -15.31 15.87
CA ILE A 65 -7.66 -14.80 15.77
C ILE A 65 -7.50 -13.81 14.60
N LYS A 66 -7.97 -14.17 13.40
CA LYS A 66 -7.85 -13.33 12.19
C LYS A 66 -9.03 -12.39 11.99
N ARG A 67 -10.22 -12.73 12.52
CA ARG A 67 -11.47 -11.97 12.40
C ARG A 67 -11.89 -11.67 10.95
N VAL A 68 -11.67 -12.64 10.07
CA VAL A 68 -12.04 -12.58 8.64
C VAL A 68 -12.62 -13.93 8.24
N TRP A 69 -13.75 -13.89 7.53
CA TRP A 69 -14.35 -15.04 6.85
C TRP A 69 -14.32 -14.79 5.35
N THR A 70 -14.01 -15.80 4.54
CA THR A 70 -13.86 -15.68 3.08
C THR A 70 -14.63 -16.76 2.34
N PHE A 71 -14.83 -16.61 1.02
CA PHE A 71 -15.49 -17.60 0.18
C PHE A 71 -14.82 -18.99 0.24
N GLU A 72 -13.49 -19.03 0.39
CA GLU A 72 -12.73 -20.27 0.63
C GLU A 72 -13.16 -20.97 1.93
N ASP A 73 -13.51 -20.24 2.98
CA ASP A 73 -13.96 -20.82 4.25
C ASP A 73 -15.36 -21.44 4.12
N ALA A 74 -16.22 -20.89 3.26
CA ALA A 74 -17.48 -21.52 2.90
C ALA A 74 -17.25 -22.82 2.10
N LEU A 75 -16.35 -22.81 1.10
CA LEU A 75 -15.99 -24.03 0.35
C LEU A 75 -15.39 -25.12 1.26
N VAL A 76 -14.51 -24.75 2.20
CA VAL A 76 -13.97 -25.70 3.20
C VAL A 76 -15.05 -26.22 4.15
N THR A 77 -16.00 -25.39 4.54
CA THR A 77 -17.13 -25.83 5.39
C THR A 77 -17.99 -26.87 4.68
N LEU A 78 -18.26 -26.66 3.38
CA LEU A 78 -18.97 -27.64 2.53
C LEU A 78 -18.16 -28.92 2.33
N ALA A 79 -16.85 -28.81 2.05
CA ALA A 79 -15.97 -29.96 1.86
C ALA A 79 -15.79 -30.80 3.14
N TRP A 80 -15.78 -30.16 4.33
CA TRP A 80 -15.80 -30.86 5.61
C TRP A 80 -17.15 -31.59 5.83
N ALA A 81 -18.27 -30.87 5.67
CA ALA A 81 -19.60 -31.44 5.87
C ALA A 81 -19.87 -32.63 4.92
N GLY A 82 -19.48 -32.50 3.65
CA GLY A 82 -19.55 -33.58 2.65
C GLY A 82 -18.62 -34.75 2.94
N THR A 83 -17.48 -34.55 3.62
CA THR A 83 -16.62 -35.68 4.03
C THR A 83 -17.23 -36.45 5.20
N VAL A 84 -17.93 -35.77 6.11
CA VAL A 84 -18.70 -36.41 7.20
C VAL A 84 -19.91 -37.16 6.64
N ALA A 85 -20.64 -36.57 5.70
CA ALA A 85 -21.77 -37.20 5.02
C ALA A 85 -21.32 -38.44 4.21
N TYR A 86 -20.22 -38.34 3.45
CA TYR A 86 -19.64 -39.48 2.73
C TYR A 86 -19.21 -40.64 3.63
N CYS A 87 -18.63 -40.34 4.80
CA CYS A 87 -18.32 -41.37 5.79
C CYS A 87 -19.60 -42.05 6.31
N GLY A 88 -20.69 -41.31 6.50
CA GLY A 88 -22.00 -41.85 6.87
C GLY A 88 -22.67 -42.68 5.76
N ILE A 89 -22.61 -42.21 4.51
CA ILE A 89 -23.17 -42.93 3.35
C ILE A 89 -22.35 -44.19 3.04
N MET A 90 -21.02 -44.15 3.17
CA MET A 90 -20.18 -45.35 3.15
C MET A 90 -20.59 -46.34 4.25
N ARG A 91 -20.94 -45.86 5.45
CA ARG A 91 -21.42 -46.73 6.53
C ARG A 91 -22.79 -47.33 6.26
N ALA A 92 -23.68 -46.59 5.60
CA ALA A 92 -24.97 -47.09 5.13
C ALA A 92 -24.78 -48.17 4.06
N THR A 93 -23.92 -47.94 3.06
CA THR A 93 -23.57 -48.96 2.05
C THR A 93 -23.07 -50.26 2.70
N MET A 94 -22.29 -50.17 3.77
CA MET A 94 -21.76 -51.34 4.50
C MET A 94 -22.76 -52.00 5.47
N SER A 95 -23.89 -51.35 5.81
CA SER A 95 -25.02 -52.01 6.50
C SER A 95 -26.05 -52.59 5.54
N HIS A 96 -26.17 -52.02 4.34
CA HIS A 96 -27.03 -52.48 3.25
C HIS A 96 -26.24 -53.39 2.30
N HIS A 97 -25.69 -54.48 2.84
CA HIS A 97 -25.05 -55.61 2.14
C HIS A 97 -23.81 -55.31 1.26
N GLY A 98 -23.43 -54.04 1.11
CA GLY A 98 -22.22 -53.64 0.40
C GLY A 98 -20.93 -54.09 1.11
N GLY A 99 -19.95 -54.52 0.33
CA GLY A 99 -18.67 -55.01 0.84
C GLY A 99 -18.74 -56.45 1.32
N GLN A 100 -19.84 -57.17 1.04
CA GLN A 100 -19.95 -58.62 1.12
C GLN A 100 -19.83 -59.21 -0.30
N HIS A 101 -19.37 -60.46 -0.42
CA HIS A 101 -19.22 -61.11 -1.72
C HIS A 101 -20.58 -61.53 -2.29
N GLY A 102 -20.80 -61.35 -3.60
CA GLY A 102 -22.08 -61.70 -4.23
C GLY A 102 -22.47 -63.19 -4.19
N TRP A 103 -21.60 -64.09 -3.75
CA TRP A 103 -21.96 -65.49 -3.48
C TRP A 103 -22.40 -65.77 -2.03
N ASP A 104 -22.23 -64.80 -1.12
CA ASP A 104 -22.68 -64.88 0.28
C ASP A 104 -24.01 -64.12 0.52
N ILE A 105 -24.52 -63.38 -0.48
CA ILE A 105 -25.77 -62.60 -0.45
C ILE A 105 -26.69 -62.91 -1.64
N THR A 106 -27.98 -62.58 -1.49
CA THR A 106 -29.03 -62.73 -2.49
C THR A 106 -29.07 -61.59 -3.50
N LEU A 107 -29.83 -61.74 -4.59
CA LEU A 107 -29.88 -60.77 -5.68
C LEU A 107 -30.46 -59.40 -5.27
N ASP A 108 -31.48 -59.38 -4.40
CA ASP A 108 -32.09 -58.12 -3.95
C ASP A 108 -31.20 -57.34 -2.97
N GLU A 109 -30.41 -58.06 -2.16
CA GLU A 109 -29.35 -57.47 -1.32
C GLU A 109 -28.23 -56.84 -2.18
N VAL A 110 -27.91 -57.44 -3.35
CA VAL A 110 -27.01 -56.82 -4.34
C VAL A 110 -27.62 -55.56 -4.97
N HIS A 111 -28.92 -55.56 -5.28
CA HIS A 111 -29.62 -54.36 -5.78
C HIS A 111 -29.59 -53.23 -4.75
N GLU A 112 -29.79 -53.54 -3.46
CA GLU A 112 -29.72 -52.58 -2.36
C GLU A 112 -28.31 -51.98 -2.21
N ALA A 113 -27.28 -52.82 -2.21
CA ALA A 113 -25.88 -52.40 -2.16
C ALA A 113 -25.49 -51.49 -3.34
N ALA A 114 -25.97 -51.82 -4.56
CA ALA A 114 -25.73 -51.03 -5.76
C ALA A 114 -26.41 -49.64 -5.71
N TYR A 115 -27.61 -49.55 -5.13
CA TYR A 115 -28.28 -48.26 -4.89
C TYR A 115 -27.45 -47.34 -3.99
N TRP A 116 -27.02 -47.84 -2.81
CA TRP A 116 -26.24 -47.04 -1.87
C TRP A 116 -24.84 -46.68 -2.42
N PHE A 117 -24.21 -47.58 -3.19
CA PHE A 117 -22.98 -47.25 -3.91
C PHE A 117 -23.18 -46.14 -4.95
N ASN A 118 -24.31 -46.10 -5.68
CA ASN A 118 -24.59 -45.00 -6.61
C ASN A 118 -24.73 -43.65 -5.89
N VAL A 119 -25.39 -43.61 -4.73
CA VAL A 119 -25.48 -42.39 -3.89
C VAL A 119 -24.08 -41.92 -3.47
N ALA A 120 -23.25 -42.83 -2.95
CA ALA A 120 -21.87 -42.53 -2.56
C ALA A 120 -21.01 -42.03 -3.74
N ALA A 121 -21.16 -42.62 -4.92
CA ALA A 121 -20.40 -42.25 -6.11
C ALA A 121 -20.77 -40.85 -6.65
N ILE A 122 -22.04 -40.47 -6.59
CA ILE A 122 -22.51 -39.12 -6.96
C ILE A 122 -21.97 -38.07 -5.96
N GLU A 123 -22.07 -38.34 -4.66
CA GLU A 123 -21.59 -37.43 -3.62
C GLU A 123 -20.07 -37.19 -3.72
N TYR A 124 -19.27 -38.27 -3.82
CA TYR A 124 -17.81 -38.17 -3.96
C TYR A 124 -17.42 -37.27 -5.13
N GLY A 125 -18.09 -37.40 -6.29
CA GLY A 125 -17.84 -36.59 -7.48
C GLY A 125 -18.06 -35.08 -7.27
N VAL A 126 -19.06 -34.71 -6.47
CA VAL A 126 -19.31 -33.31 -6.09
C VAL A 126 -18.29 -32.83 -5.06
N MET A 127 -18.05 -33.61 -4.00
CA MET A 127 -17.23 -33.19 -2.86
C MET A 127 -15.74 -33.13 -3.19
N ILE A 128 -15.22 -33.99 -4.07
CA ILE A 128 -13.83 -33.91 -4.51
C ILE A 128 -13.61 -32.66 -5.38
N GLY A 129 -14.60 -32.30 -6.22
CA GLY A 129 -14.60 -31.06 -6.99
C GLY A 129 -14.58 -29.81 -6.10
N LEU A 130 -15.47 -29.74 -5.10
CA LEU A 130 -15.51 -28.65 -4.12
C LEU A 130 -14.20 -28.54 -3.32
N THR A 131 -13.61 -29.67 -2.92
CA THR A 131 -12.34 -29.71 -2.20
C THR A 131 -11.20 -29.14 -3.05
N LYS A 132 -11.11 -29.52 -4.34
CA LYS A 132 -10.10 -28.97 -5.27
C LYS A 132 -10.29 -27.48 -5.53
N LEU A 133 -11.53 -27.01 -5.64
CA LEU A 133 -11.84 -25.58 -5.75
C LEU A 133 -11.42 -24.80 -4.50
N ALA A 134 -11.54 -25.38 -3.30
CA ALA A 134 -11.05 -24.79 -2.05
C ALA A 134 -9.51 -24.69 -2.01
N VAL A 135 -8.77 -25.73 -2.45
CA VAL A 135 -7.31 -25.70 -2.57
C VAL A 135 -6.86 -24.59 -3.54
N LEU A 136 -7.51 -24.48 -4.70
CA LEU A 136 -7.14 -23.49 -5.71
C LEU A 136 -7.47 -22.05 -5.28
N TRP A 137 -8.56 -21.82 -4.54
CA TRP A 137 -8.84 -20.52 -3.92
C TRP A 137 -7.80 -20.16 -2.85
N LEU A 138 -7.38 -21.12 -2.02
CA LEU A 138 -6.28 -20.96 -1.06
C LEU A 138 -4.98 -20.58 -1.76
N TYR A 139 -4.61 -21.28 -2.82
CA TYR A 139 -3.39 -20.97 -3.59
C TYR A 139 -3.49 -19.62 -4.29
N ARG A 140 -4.67 -19.23 -4.78
CA ARG A 140 -4.90 -17.89 -5.34
C ARG A 140 -4.73 -16.79 -4.29
N ARG A 141 -5.19 -16.97 -3.04
CA ARG A 141 -4.95 -15.99 -1.96
C ARG A 141 -3.48 -15.94 -1.54
N VAL A 142 -2.82 -17.09 -1.40
CA VAL A 142 -1.50 -17.19 -0.77
C VAL A 142 -0.35 -16.91 -1.74
N PHE A 143 -0.43 -17.37 -2.98
CA PHE A 143 0.67 -17.33 -3.95
C PHE A 143 0.42 -16.39 -5.14
N SER A 144 -0.77 -15.81 -5.30
CA SER A 144 -1.10 -14.85 -6.36
C SER A 144 -1.39 -13.43 -5.82
N PRO A 145 -0.35 -12.66 -5.44
CA PRO A 145 -0.52 -11.28 -4.97
C PRO A 145 -0.90 -10.31 -6.10
N ILE A 146 -0.58 -10.65 -7.35
CA ILE A 146 -0.93 -9.88 -8.55
C ILE A 146 -1.98 -10.66 -9.34
N ARG A 147 -3.23 -10.19 -9.27
CA ARG A 147 -4.34 -10.72 -10.07
C ARG A 147 -4.06 -10.50 -11.56
N TRP A 148 -4.56 -11.41 -12.41
CA TRP A 148 -4.30 -11.45 -13.86
C TRP A 148 -2.83 -11.64 -14.26
N SER A 149 -1.91 -11.91 -13.32
CA SER A 149 -0.59 -12.44 -13.66
C SER A 149 -0.70 -13.79 -14.37
N LYS A 150 0.32 -14.20 -15.12
CA LYS A 150 0.32 -15.50 -15.83
C LYS A 150 0.01 -16.68 -14.89
N PHE A 151 0.47 -16.60 -13.64
CA PHE A 151 0.21 -17.57 -12.58
C PHE A 151 -1.24 -17.52 -12.07
N ASP A 152 -1.80 -16.32 -11.85
CA ASP A 152 -3.21 -16.14 -11.51
C ASP A 152 -4.14 -16.73 -12.59
N MET A 153 -3.80 -16.50 -13.86
CA MET A 153 -4.52 -17.04 -15.01
C MET A 153 -4.46 -18.56 -15.07
N THR A 154 -3.31 -19.20 -14.80
CA THR A 154 -3.22 -20.66 -14.70
C THR A 154 -4.17 -21.21 -13.63
N ILE A 155 -4.25 -20.57 -12.45
CA ILE A 155 -5.17 -20.97 -11.37
C ILE A 155 -6.64 -20.79 -11.79
N VAL A 156 -6.98 -19.67 -12.45
CA VAL A 156 -8.35 -19.40 -12.93
C VAL A 156 -8.79 -20.40 -14.00
N THR A 157 -7.92 -20.70 -14.98
CA THR A 157 -8.21 -21.72 -16.00
C THR A 157 -8.40 -23.09 -15.37
N LEU A 158 -7.56 -23.47 -14.40
CA LEU A 158 -7.69 -24.76 -13.71
C LEU A 158 -8.96 -24.85 -12.86
N ILE A 159 -9.37 -23.75 -12.20
CA ILE A 159 -10.68 -23.63 -11.53
C ILE A 159 -11.84 -23.89 -12.50
N ALA A 160 -11.82 -23.25 -13.68
CA ALA A 160 -12.87 -23.41 -14.69
C ALA A 160 -12.92 -24.85 -15.26
N VAL A 161 -11.76 -25.45 -15.54
CA VAL A 161 -11.63 -26.83 -16.03
C VAL A 161 -12.14 -27.84 -14.99
N ILE A 162 -11.80 -27.66 -13.71
CA ILE A 162 -12.26 -28.54 -12.62
C ILE A 162 -13.76 -28.39 -12.39
N PHE A 163 -14.29 -27.16 -12.33
CA PHE A 163 -15.73 -26.93 -12.19
C PHE A 163 -16.53 -27.56 -13.35
N GLY A 164 -16.09 -27.34 -14.59
CA GLY A 164 -16.71 -27.92 -15.78
C GLY A 164 -16.66 -29.44 -15.80
N PHE A 165 -15.51 -30.05 -15.48
CA PHE A 165 -15.35 -31.51 -15.45
C PHE A 165 -16.24 -32.16 -14.39
N TYR A 166 -16.09 -31.79 -13.11
CA TYR A 166 -16.84 -32.45 -12.04
C TYR A 166 -18.33 -32.16 -12.09
N GLY A 167 -18.75 -30.97 -12.56
CA GLY A 167 -20.16 -30.69 -12.86
C GLY A 167 -20.71 -31.64 -13.94
N THR A 168 -20.00 -31.80 -15.05
CA THR A 168 -20.40 -32.69 -16.16
C THR A 168 -20.43 -34.15 -15.72
N THR A 169 -19.39 -34.66 -15.04
CA THR A 169 -19.37 -36.07 -14.60
C THR A 169 -20.41 -36.37 -13.53
N SER A 170 -20.73 -35.41 -12.66
CA SER A 170 -21.81 -35.58 -11.67
C SER A 170 -23.17 -35.69 -12.34
N LEU A 171 -23.46 -34.85 -13.34
CA LEU A 171 -24.69 -34.94 -14.14
C LEU A 171 -24.78 -36.28 -14.89
N VAL A 172 -23.69 -36.72 -15.53
CA VAL A 172 -23.63 -38.03 -16.20
C VAL A 172 -23.86 -39.19 -15.22
N LYS A 173 -23.39 -39.10 -13.97
CA LYS A 173 -23.63 -40.13 -12.95
C LYS A 173 -25.03 -40.10 -12.32
N ILE A 174 -25.69 -38.94 -12.27
CA ILE A 174 -27.09 -38.83 -11.85
C ILE A 174 -28.03 -39.48 -12.89
N PHE A 175 -27.70 -39.32 -14.18
CA PHE A 175 -28.49 -39.80 -15.32
C PHE A 175 -27.81 -40.97 -16.09
N GLU A 176 -27.10 -41.84 -15.38
CA GLU A 176 -26.24 -42.89 -15.99
C GLU A 176 -27.02 -43.95 -16.80
N CYS A 177 -28.29 -44.19 -16.46
CA CYS A 177 -29.19 -45.04 -17.22
C CYS A 177 -30.56 -44.39 -17.45
N SER A 178 -31.22 -44.80 -18.53
CA SER A 178 -32.63 -44.51 -18.82
C SER A 178 -33.40 -45.84 -18.99
N PRO A 179 -34.36 -46.16 -18.11
CA PRO A 179 -34.74 -45.43 -16.89
C PRO A 179 -33.67 -45.53 -15.79
N ARG A 180 -33.68 -44.60 -14.82
CA ARG A 180 -32.66 -44.52 -13.75
C ARG A 180 -32.59 -45.78 -12.88
N GLU A 181 -33.71 -46.48 -12.68
CA GLU A 181 -33.78 -47.72 -11.89
C GLU A 181 -32.80 -48.80 -12.36
N LYS A 182 -32.51 -48.82 -13.67
CA LYS A 182 -31.58 -49.78 -14.29
C LYS A 182 -30.15 -49.72 -13.73
N ILE A 183 -29.77 -48.64 -13.04
CA ILE A 183 -28.48 -48.50 -12.36
C ILE A 183 -28.30 -49.58 -11.26
N TRP A 184 -29.37 -49.90 -10.51
CA TRP A 184 -29.32 -50.87 -9.43
C TRP A 184 -30.14 -52.13 -9.71
N ASN A 185 -31.16 -52.07 -10.58
CA ASN A 185 -31.96 -53.20 -11.03
C ASN A 185 -31.66 -53.53 -12.52
N PRO A 186 -30.65 -54.35 -12.83
CA PRO A 186 -30.22 -54.61 -14.21
C PRO A 186 -31.29 -55.34 -15.06
N THR A 187 -32.31 -55.95 -14.44
CA THR A 187 -33.41 -56.65 -15.13
C THR A 187 -34.32 -55.71 -15.92
N VAL A 188 -34.32 -54.41 -15.60
CA VAL A 188 -35.16 -53.40 -16.26
C VAL A 188 -34.69 -53.13 -17.69
N ALA A 189 -35.61 -53.15 -18.65
CA ALA A 189 -35.32 -52.78 -20.04
C ALA A 189 -34.94 -51.30 -20.17
N GLY A 190 -33.87 -50.99 -20.90
CA GLY A 190 -33.34 -49.63 -21.03
C GLY A 190 -31.87 -49.60 -21.45
N GLN A 191 -31.31 -48.39 -21.54
CA GLN A 191 -29.92 -48.16 -21.94
C GLN A 191 -29.13 -47.45 -20.83
N CYS A 192 -27.82 -47.68 -20.76
CA CYS A 192 -26.90 -47.07 -19.82
C CYS A 192 -25.63 -46.58 -20.55
N VAL A 193 -24.95 -45.60 -19.99
CA VAL A 193 -23.59 -45.20 -20.41
C VAL A 193 -22.58 -46.25 -19.90
N ASP A 194 -21.45 -46.41 -20.59
CA ASP A 194 -20.36 -47.28 -20.16
C ASP A 194 -19.74 -46.75 -18.84
N ILE A 195 -20.06 -47.43 -17.75
CA ILE A 195 -19.57 -47.14 -16.40
C ILE A 195 -18.05 -47.27 -16.27
N HIS A 196 -17.41 -48.17 -17.02
CA HIS A 196 -15.96 -48.36 -17.00
C HIS A 196 -15.25 -47.18 -17.65
N ILE A 197 -15.77 -46.67 -18.77
CA ILE A 197 -15.25 -45.44 -19.40
C ILE A 197 -15.40 -44.26 -18.43
N ILE A 198 -16.57 -44.07 -17.79
CA ILE A 198 -16.78 -42.99 -16.83
C ILE A 198 -15.81 -43.09 -15.64
N LEU A 199 -15.69 -44.25 -15.01
CA LEU A 199 -14.83 -44.46 -13.84
C LEU A 199 -13.34 -44.29 -14.16
N ASN A 200 -12.88 -44.78 -15.32
CA ASN A 200 -11.49 -44.69 -15.73
C ASN A 200 -11.11 -43.27 -16.16
N VAL A 201 -11.96 -42.56 -16.92
CA VAL A 201 -11.74 -41.15 -17.29
C VAL A 201 -11.79 -40.25 -16.05
N SER A 202 -12.75 -40.46 -15.15
CA SER A 202 -12.84 -39.74 -13.88
C SER A 202 -11.60 -39.98 -13.00
N GLY A 203 -11.21 -41.24 -12.78
CA GLY A 203 -10.03 -41.59 -11.98
C GLY A 203 -8.72 -41.05 -12.55
N ALA A 204 -8.54 -41.08 -13.88
CA ALA A 204 -7.37 -40.52 -14.54
C ALA A 204 -7.31 -38.98 -14.41
N PHE A 205 -8.39 -38.26 -14.74
CA PHE A 205 -8.46 -36.81 -14.59
C PHE A 205 -8.28 -36.38 -13.13
N ASN A 206 -8.87 -37.12 -12.20
CA ASN A 206 -8.75 -36.89 -10.77
C ASN A 206 -7.30 -36.98 -10.28
N THR A 207 -6.59 -38.03 -10.69
CA THR A 207 -5.17 -38.25 -10.37
C THR A 207 -4.28 -37.17 -11.01
N VAL A 208 -4.50 -36.85 -12.29
CA VAL A 208 -3.72 -35.82 -13.02
C VAL A 208 -3.93 -34.42 -12.41
N THR A 209 -5.16 -34.07 -12.03
CA THR A 209 -5.44 -32.77 -11.40
C THR A 209 -4.78 -32.62 -10.04
N ASP A 210 -4.66 -33.68 -9.24
CA ASP A 210 -3.94 -33.63 -7.95
C ASP A 210 -2.45 -33.32 -8.13
N TYR A 211 -1.77 -34.01 -9.05
CA TYR A 211 -0.38 -33.72 -9.35
C TYR A 211 -0.18 -32.30 -9.92
N LEU A 212 -1.10 -31.83 -10.79
CA LEU A 212 -1.05 -30.45 -11.29
C LEU A 212 -1.25 -29.41 -10.18
N ILE A 213 -2.18 -29.65 -9.25
CA ILE A 213 -2.41 -28.78 -8.09
C ILE A 213 -1.17 -28.77 -7.19
N LEU A 214 -0.61 -29.94 -6.84
CA LEU A 214 0.56 -30.08 -5.98
C LEU A 214 1.81 -29.36 -6.52
N LEU A 215 2.09 -29.49 -7.81
CA LEU A 215 3.26 -28.88 -8.45
C LEU A 215 3.16 -27.34 -8.54
N LEU A 216 1.94 -26.79 -8.60
CA LEU A 216 1.66 -25.39 -8.89
C LEU A 216 2.35 -24.41 -7.91
N PRO A 217 2.23 -24.55 -6.57
CA PRO A 217 2.96 -23.68 -5.64
C PRO A 217 4.45 -24.06 -5.46
N ILE A 218 4.93 -25.25 -5.84
CA ILE A 218 6.36 -25.59 -5.75
C ILE A 218 7.19 -24.63 -6.60
N HIS A 219 6.75 -24.38 -7.85
CA HIS A 219 7.40 -23.45 -8.77
C HIS A 219 7.43 -22.00 -8.26
N ALA A 220 6.43 -21.59 -7.47
CA ALA A 220 6.38 -20.27 -6.84
C ALA A 220 7.32 -20.20 -5.63
N VAL A 221 7.30 -21.22 -4.76
CA VAL A 221 8.13 -21.30 -3.55
C VAL A 221 9.63 -21.37 -3.86
N TRP A 222 10.03 -22.08 -4.93
CA TRP A 222 11.44 -22.19 -5.35
C TRP A 222 12.09 -20.85 -5.71
N ARG A 223 11.31 -19.78 -5.90
CA ARG A 223 11.82 -18.41 -6.15
C ARG A 223 11.80 -17.50 -4.92
N LEU A 224 11.37 -17.99 -3.75
CA LEU A 224 11.23 -17.20 -2.52
C LEU A 224 12.24 -17.63 -1.45
N GLN A 225 13.10 -16.69 -1.02
CA GLN A 225 13.94 -16.87 0.15
C GLN A 225 13.10 -16.78 1.43
N MET A 226 12.87 -17.91 2.09
CA MET A 226 12.01 -18.00 3.28
C MET A 226 12.76 -18.44 4.55
N ASP A 227 12.44 -17.73 5.64
CA ASP A 227 12.75 -18.01 7.05
C ASP A 227 12.38 -19.45 7.45
N ARG A 228 13.09 -20.02 8.44
CA ARG A 228 13.01 -21.43 8.85
C ARG A 228 11.60 -21.85 9.26
N LEU A 229 10.86 -21.04 10.01
CA LEU A 229 9.48 -21.41 10.40
C LEU A 229 8.51 -21.39 9.21
N LYS A 230 8.69 -20.43 8.28
CA LYS A 230 7.92 -20.40 7.02
C LYS A 230 8.28 -21.59 6.12
N ARG A 231 9.57 -21.98 6.07
CA ARG A 231 10.06 -23.14 5.33
C ARG A 231 9.49 -24.44 5.89
N VAL A 232 9.49 -24.62 7.21
CA VAL A 232 8.87 -25.79 7.88
C VAL A 232 7.36 -25.83 7.62
N LEU A 233 6.65 -24.70 7.71
CA LEU A 233 5.22 -24.64 7.40
C LEU A 233 4.94 -25.07 5.95
N VAL A 234 5.72 -24.55 5.00
CA VAL A 234 5.57 -24.86 3.57
C VAL A 234 5.91 -26.31 3.28
N VAL A 235 6.97 -26.86 3.88
CA VAL A 235 7.31 -28.30 3.78
C VAL A 235 6.17 -29.17 4.32
N LEU A 236 5.61 -28.86 5.50
CA LEU A 236 4.52 -29.64 6.08
C LEU A 236 3.22 -29.53 5.26
N ALA A 237 2.92 -28.35 4.70
CA ALA A 237 1.82 -28.19 3.75
C ALA A 237 2.03 -29.04 2.48
N PHE A 238 3.26 -29.16 2.00
CA PHE A 238 3.61 -30.07 0.91
C PHE A 238 3.57 -31.56 1.31
N THR A 239 3.86 -31.91 2.56
CA THR A 239 3.73 -33.29 3.05
C THR A 239 2.28 -33.75 2.99
N PHE A 240 1.33 -32.96 3.51
CA PHE A 240 -0.10 -33.28 3.40
C PHE A 240 -0.61 -33.16 1.96
N GLY A 241 -0.11 -32.20 1.18
CA GLY A 241 -0.42 -32.06 -0.25
C GLY A 241 0.04 -33.24 -1.12
N LEU A 242 1.04 -34.01 -0.68
CA LEU A 242 1.49 -35.24 -1.36
C LEU A 242 0.53 -36.42 -1.12
N CYS A 243 -0.16 -36.46 0.02
CA CYS A 243 -1.04 -37.58 0.37
C CYS A 243 -2.25 -37.71 -0.59
N ALA A 244 -2.83 -36.59 -1.04
CA ALA A 244 -3.97 -36.60 -1.97
C ALA A 244 -3.67 -37.32 -3.30
N PRO A 245 -2.66 -36.91 -4.11
CA PRO A 245 -2.31 -37.63 -5.34
C PRO A 245 -1.89 -39.09 -5.09
N ILE A 246 -1.33 -39.43 -3.92
CA ILE A 246 -1.03 -40.83 -3.58
C ILE A 246 -2.34 -41.63 -3.41
N PHE A 247 -3.30 -41.15 -2.61
CA PHE A 247 -4.58 -41.84 -2.43
C PHE A 247 -5.42 -41.87 -3.71
N ALA A 248 -5.42 -40.79 -4.51
CA ALA A 248 -6.05 -40.76 -5.82
C ALA A 248 -5.42 -41.79 -6.78
N THR A 249 -4.09 -41.91 -6.80
CA THR A 249 -3.36 -42.91 -7.62
C THR A 249 -3.70 -44.33 -7.18
N ILE A 250 -3.69 -44.63 -5.88
CA ILE A 250 -4.06 -45.96 -5.37
C ILE A 250 -5.52 -46.27 -5.70
N GLY A 251 -6.44 -45.34 -5.46
CA GLY A 251 -7.85 -45.47 -5.83
C GLY A 251 -8.06 -45.68 -7.33
N PHE A 252 -7.25 -45.04 -8.19
CA PHE A 252 -7.28 -45.27 -9.63
C PHE A 252 -6.74 -46.66 -10.02
N VAL A 253 -5.65 -47.14 -9.40
CA VAL A 253 -5.15 -48.51 -9.62
C VAL A 253 -6.16 -49.57 -9.16
N VAL A 254 -6.88 -49.34 -8.06
CA VAL A 254 -7.98 -50.20 -7.60
C VAL A 254 -9.15 -50.16 -8.60
N ARG A 255 -9.58 -48.98 -9.07
CA ARG A 255 -10.61 -48.84 -10.11
C ARG A 255 -10.25 -49.60 -11.40
N LEU A 256 -9.00 -49.47 -11.88
CA LEU A 256 -8.50 -50.19 -13.05
C LEU A 256 -8.53 -51.72 -12.86
N ARG A 257 -8.05 -52.22 -11.71
CA ARG A 257 -8.09 -53.67 -11.38
C ARG A 257 -9.52 -54.21 -11.26
N ASN A 258 -10.44 -53.40 -10.74
CA ASN A 258 -11.82 -53.80 -10.52
C ASN A 258 -12.68 -53.66 -11.80
N SER A 259 -12.17 -52.99 -12.84
CA SER A 259 -12.86 -52.72 -14.12
C SER A 259 -13.12 -53.97 -14.99
N GLY A 260 -12.75 -55.17 -14.55
CA GLY A 260 -12.99 -56.43 -15.27
C GLY A 260 -13.37 -57.61 -14.36
N ASN A 261 -13.84 -57.34 -13.14
CA ASN A 261 -14.25 -58.38 -12.19
C ASN A 261 -15.78 -58.40 -12.04
N HIS A 262 -16.37 -59.60 -11.98
CA HIS A 262 -17.82 -59.79 -11.90
C HIS A 262 -18.41 -59.58 -10.49
N ASP A 263 -17.61 -59.73 -9.43
CA ASP A 263 -18.04 -59.49 -8.04
C ASP A 263 -18.02 -58.00 -7.68
N THR A 264 -19.01 -57.27 -8.18
CA THR A 264 -19.18 -55.83 -7.93
C THR A 264 -19.51 -55.51 -6.48
N SER A 265 -20.27 -56.36 -5.79
CA SER A 265 -20.74 -56.16 -4.40
C SER A 265 -19.61 -55.99 -3.40
N TRP A 266 -18.51 -56.73 -3.58
CA TRP A 266 -17.26 -56.53 -2.83
C TRP A 266 -16.42 -55.40 -3.40
N LYS A 267 -16.21 -55.39 -4.73
CA LYS A 267 -15.18 -54.58 -5.38
C LYS A 267 -15.54 -53.11 -5.60
N GLN A 268 -16.82 -52.75 -5.55
CA GLN A 268 -17.25 -51.35 -5.60
C GLN A 268 -17.07 -50.66 -4.23
N PRO A 269 -17.51 -51.22 -3.09
CA PRO A 269 -17.29 -50.60 -1.78
C PRO A 269 -15.81 -50.50 -1.34
N GLU A 270 -14.92 -51.36 -1.85
CA GLU A 270 -13.46 -51.20 -1.70
C GLU A 270 -12.95 -49.84 -2.25
N ILE A 271 -13.61 -49.29 -3.28
CA ILE A 271 -13.26 -47.97 -3.86
C ILE A 271 -13.67 -46.82 -2.93
N LEU A 272 -14.70 -47.01 -2.09
CA LEU A 272 -15.18 -45.98 -1.15
C LEU A 272 -14.16 -45.69 -0.04
N LEU A 273 -13.47 -46.73 0.45
CA LEU A 273 -12.43 -46.62 1.47
C LEU A 273 -11.30 -45.66 1.04
N TRP A 274 -10.86 -45.78 -0.22
CA TRP A 274 -9.86 -44.89 -0.81
C TRP A 274 -10.41 -43.49 -1.09
N GLY A 275 -11.68 -43.37 -1.51
CA GLY A 275 -12.36 -42.08 -1.67
C GLY A 275 -12.45 -41.28 -0.37
N ALA A 276 -12.66 -41.95 0.77
CA ALA A 276 -12.73 -41.31 2.09
C ALA A 276 -11.35 -40.78 2.52
N ALA A 277 -10.28 -41.58 2.33
CA ALA A 277 -8.90 -41.15 2.58
C ALA A 277 -8.49 -39.95 1.70
N GLU A 278 -8.90 -39.96 0.43
CA GLU A 278 -8.67 -38.86 -0.51
C GLU A 278 -9.36 -37.56 -0.08
N LEU A 279 -10.67 -37.58 0.15
CA LEU A 279 -11.46 -36.43 0.63
C LEU A 279 -10.93 -35.87 1.96
N ALA A 280 -10.52 -36.76 2.88
CA ALA A 280 -9.91 -36.35 4.14
C ALA A 280 -8.56 -35.65 3.94
N SER A 281 -7.68 -36.20 3.09
CA SER A 281 -6.37 -35.61 2.79
C SER A 281 -6.49 -34.23 2.11
N GLY A 282 -7.46 -34.06 1.21
CA GLY A 282 -7.76 -32.77 0.57
C GLY A 282 -8.20 -31.71 1.58
N ASN A 283 -9.12 -32.05 2.50
CA ASN A 283 -9.55 -31.14 3.57
C ASN A 283 -8.38 -30.74 4.50
N LEU A 284 -7.51 -31.67 4.85
CA LEU A 284 -6.31 -31.39 5.64
C LEU A 284 -5.35 -30.43 4.91
N CYS A 285 -5.14 -30.63 3.60
CA CYS A 285 -4.32 -29.74 2.78
C CYS A 285 -4.81 -28.28 2.78
N VAL A 286 -6.13 -28.04 2.79
CA VAL A 286 -6.67 -26.66 2.87
C VAL A 286 -6.63 -26.12 4.31
N CYS A 287 -6.83 -26.96 5.32
CA CYS A 287 -6.83 -26.51 6.72
C CYS A 287 -5.43 -26.17 7.25
N PHE A 288 -4.41 -26.97 6.91
CA PHE A 288 -3.10 -26.91 7.54
C PHE A 288 -2.40 -25.52 7.50
N PRO A 289 -2.32 -24.80 6.36
CA PRO A 289 -1.52 -23.57 6.28
C PRO A 289 -1.99 -22.41 7.17
N GLU A 290 -3.25 -22.44 7.62
CA GLU A 290 -3.80 -21.43 8.52
C GLU A 290 -3.42 -21.69 9.99
N LEU A 291 -3.21 -22.96 10.37
CA LEU A 291 -2.86 -23.36 11.73
C LEU A 291 -1.46 -22.89 12.17
N ALA A 292 -0.63 -22.49 11.20
CA ALA A 292 0.67 -21.83 11.39
C ALA A 292 0.70 -20.78 12.51
N VAL A 293 -0.40 -20.03 12.67
CA VAL A 293 -0.52 -18.93 13.62
C VAL A 293 -0.58 -19.43 15.08
N LEU A 294 -1.10 -20.64 15.31
CA LEU A 294 -1.20 -21.24 16.65
C LEU A 294 0.18 -21.63 17.21
N PHE A 295 1.08 -22.13 16.37
CA PHE A 295 2.42 -22.56 16.78
C PHE A 295 3.41 -21.41 17.05
N ARG A 296 3.02 -20.16 16.78
CA ARG A 296 3.85 -18.97 17.00
C ARG A 296 3.81 -18.54 18.48
N LYS A 297 4.64 -19.18 19.32
CA LYS A 297 4.78 -18.92 20.78
C LYS A 297 4.70 -17.41 21.12
N LYS A 298 3.70 -17.05 21.92
CA LYS A 298 3.29 -15.67 22.20
C LYS A 298 3.82 -15.20 23.56
N ASN A 299 5.11 -14.84 23.64
CA ASN A 299 5.67 -14.23 24.84
C ASN A 299 5.10 -12.81 25.05
N ARG A 300 4.03 -12.73 25.84
CA ARG A 300 3.50 -11.47 26.38
C ARG A 300 2.88 -11.71 27.76
N ARG A 301 3.72 -11.67 28.80
CA ARG A 301 3.29 -11.45 30.19
C ARG A 301 2.81 -9.99 30.35
N ARG A 302 2.24 -9.68 31.52
CA ARG A 302 1.79 -8.35 31.97
C ARG A 302 2.20 -8.20 33.42
N GLY A 303 2.54 -6.99 33.87
CA GLY A 303 2.65 -6.70 35.30
C GLY A 303 2.31 -5.24 35.62
N ARG A 304 1.66 -5.03 36.77
CA ARG A 304 1.53 -3.71 37.42
C ARG A 304 2.83 -3.40 38.19
N PRO A 305 3.16 -2.12 38.44
CA PRO A 305 4.36 -1.76 39.19
C PRO A 305 4.24 -2.10 40.68
N ARG A 306 5.35 -2.50 41.28
CA ARG A 306 5.67 -2.36 42.70
C ARG A 306 7.04 -1.67 42.81
N ARG A 307 7.30 -0.96 43.90
CA ARG A 307 8.58 -0.24 44.09
C ARG A 307 9.74 -1.24 44.28
N PRO A 308 10.98 -0.88 43.88
CA PRO A 308 12.17 -1.62 44.26
C PRO A 308 12.47 -1.45 45.75
N THR A 309 13.34 -2.31 46.27
CA THR A 309 14.00 -2.23 47.58
C THR A 309 15.51 -2.33 47.37
N ASP A 310 16.29 -1.78 48.30
CA ASP A 310 17.63 -1.23 48.02
C ASP A 310 18.78 -2.24 47.79
N SER A 311 18.47 -3.53 47.58
CA SER A 311 19.47 -4.60 47.40
C SER A 311 20.11 -4.66 46.00
N GLU A 312 19.44 -4.18 44.95
CA GLU A 312 19.91 -4.33 43.55
C GLU A 312 21.04 -3.35 43.15
N MET A 313 21.62 -2.60 44.09
CA MET A 313 22.51 -1.45 43.80
C MET A 313 24.03 -1.78 43.78
N LYS A 314 24.46 -3.02 44.09
CA LYS A 314 25.90 -3.33 44.26
C LYS A 314 26.59 -4.12 43.15
N ASP A 315 25.97 -5.12 42.52
CA ASP A 315 26.67 -6.07 41.64
C ASP A 315 26.99 -5.54 40.22
N SER A 316 27.06 -4.22 40.05
CA SER A 316 27.41 -3.55 38.79
C SER A 316 28.91 -3.34 38.57
N GLN A 317 29.81 -3.94 39.38
CA GLN A 317 31.22 -3.56 39.40
C GLN A 317 32.23 -4.58 38.82
N GLU A 318 31.95 -5.89 38.77
CA GLU A 318 32.97 -6.88 38.36
C GLU A 318 32.69 -7.58 37.01
N MET A 319 33.77 -8.16 36.45
CA MET A 319 33.81 -8.92 35.20
C MET A 319 33.40 -8.19 33.90
N LYS A 320 34.09 -7.07 33.64
CA LYS A 320 34.63 -6.87 32.29
C LYS A 320 35.58 -8.03 31.95
N HIS A 321 35.48 -8.61 30.75
CA HIS A 321 36.53 -9.12 29.83
C HIS A 321 36.02 -10.32 28.99
N GLY A 322 36.34 -10.39 27.68
CA GLY A 322 36.31 -11.66 26.93
C GLY A 322 35.57 -11.75 25.58
N ARG A 323 36.14 -11.16 24.52
CA ARG A 323 35.90 -11.51 23.08
C ARG A 323 34.48 -11.26 22.49
N LYS A 324 34.39 -11.41 21.15
CA LYS A 324 33.28 -10.97 20.26
C LYS A 324 33.13 -11.97 19.07
N PRO A 325 32.14 -11.83 18.14
CA PRO A 325 31.34 -12.95 17.64
C PRO A 325 31.63 -13.30 16.16
N PRO A 326 30.70 -14.02 15.49
CA PRO A 326 30.22 -13.52 14.19
C PRO A 326 28.70 -13.65 13.92
N SER A 327 28.26 -12.87 12.91
CA SER A 327 27.09 -13.07 12.01
C SER A 327 25.66 -13.18 12.59
N ASP A 328 25.02 -12.01 12.69
CA ASP A 328 23.63 -11.72 12.27
C ASP A 328 23.51 -11.83 10.70
N PRO A 329 22.40 -11.55 9.95
CA PRO A 329 21.26 -10.66 10.27
C PRO A 329 19.84 -11.05 9.74
N TYR A 330 18.89 -10.13 10.01
CA TYR A 330 17.58 -9.88 9.35
C TYR A 330 16.30 -10.65 9.78
N PHE A 331 15.89 -10.28 10.99
CA PHE A 331 14.52 -10.29 11.54
C PHE A 331 13.46 -9.56 10.68
N THR A 332 12.16 -9.82 10.89
CA THR A 332 11.07 -8.92 10.40
C THR A 332 10.01 -8.59 11.46
N LYS A 333 10.06 -7.33 11.94
CA LYS A 333 9.00 -6.47 12.51
C LYS A 333 8.03 -7.04 13.56
N SER A 334 7.95 -6.37 14.72
CA SER A 334 6.80 -5.47 15.03
C SER A 334 7.03 -4.64 16.30
N LEU A 335 6.37 -3.48 16.40
CA LEU A 335 6.36 -2.59 17.57
C LEU A 335 5.02 -2.71 18.33
N MET A 336 5.04 -3.14 19.60
CA MET A 336 4.26 -2.53 20.70
C MET A 336 4.34 -3.34 22.03
N SER A 337 5.06 -2.75 22.98
CA SER A 337 4.85 -2.74 24.45
C SER A 337 4.87 -4.03 25.32
N THR A 338 6.07 -4.32 25.84
CA THR A 338 6.51 -4.31 27.27
C THR A 338 5.94 -5.23 28.38
N VAL A 339 6.89 -5.59 29.26
CA VAL A 339 6.94 -5.92 30.72
C VAL A 339 6.70 -7.33 31.32
N PHE A 340 7.71 -7.70 32.14
CA PHE A 340 7.78 -8.68 33.25
C PHE A 340 7.74 -10.18 32.91
N SER A 341 8.46 -11.08 33.59
CA SER A 341 9.55 -10.98 34.60
C SER A 341 10.24 -12.35 34.77
N THR A 342 11.42 -12.37 35.45
CA THR A 342 11.97 -13.36 36.43
C THR A 342 11.85 -14.89 36.21
N ALA A 343 12.77 -15.74 36.72
CA ALA A 343 13.82 -15.60 37.76
C ALA A 343 15.13 -16.34 37.33
N GLY A 344 16.23 -16.40 38.09
CA GLY A 344 16.62 -15.88 39.42
C GLY A 344 18.17 -15.77 39.51
N ASP A 345 18.88 -15.59 40.63
CA ASP A 345 18.59 -15.59 42.08
C ASP A 345 19.53 -14.53 42.77
N ALA A 346 19.18 -13.84 43.87
CA ALA A 346 19.50 -14.10 45.30
C ALA A 346 21.02 -14.07 45.70
N GLU A 347 21.50 -13.62 46.88
CA GLU A 347 20.82 -13.30 48.16
C GLU A 347 21.68 -12.44 49.17
N TYR A 348 21.09 -11.37 49.77
CA TYR A 348 21.40 -10.76 51.10
C TYR A 348 22.83 -10.16 51.37
N VAL A 349 23.17 -9.43 52.45
CA VAL A 349 22.62 -9.22 53.83
C VAL A 349 22.58 -7.71 54.22
N GLU A 350 21.43 -7.29 54.80
CA GLU A 350 21.17 -6.46 56.02
C GLU A 350 22.21 -5.40 56.52
N LEU A 351 21.90 -4.29 57.22
CA LEU A 351 20.77 -3.86 58.10
C LEU A 351 20.27 -2.42 57.72
N GLN A 352 19.43 -1.65 58.44
CA GLN A 352 18.80 -1.74 59.79
C GLN A 352 17.47 -0.91 59.84
N GLU A 353 16.82 -0.86 61.02
CA GLU A 353 15.49 -0.25 61.27
C GLU A 353 15.52 1.15 61.94
N GLN A 354 14.42 1.92 61.84
CA GLN A 354 13.71 2.41 63.04
C GLN A 354 12.24 2.88 62.85
N ALA A 355 11.42 2.45 63.81
CA ALA A 355 10.02 2.73 64.18
C ALA A 355 9.17 3.89 63.60
N ASN A 356 7.92 3.52 63.26
CA ASN A 356 6.61 4.15 63.58
C ASN A 356 6.55 5.49 64.38
N SER A 357 5.57 6.36 64.06
CA SER A 357 4.31 6.50 64.86
C SER A 357 3.39 7.69 64.45
N ALA A 358 2.07 7.53 64.70
CA ALA A 358 1.00 8.56 64.80
C ALA A 358 0.63 9.36 63.51
N ARG A 359 -0.52 10.07 63.41
CA ARG A 359 -1.64 10.32 64.37
C ARG A 359 -3.01 10.39 63.62
N LYS A 360 -4.14 10.38 64.35
CA LYS A 360 -5.54 10.51 63.86
C LYS A 360 -6.15 11.90 64.17
N ALA A 361 -7.25 12.23 63.46
CA ALA A 361 -8.29 13.24 63.78
C ALA A 361 -7.83 14.73 63.70
N ASP A 362 -8.67 15.75 63.48
CA ASP A 362 -10.13 15.88 63.21
C ASP A 362 -10.36 17.27 62.49
N VAL A 363 -11.53 17.88 62.17
CA VAL A 363 -12.98 17.71 62.49
C VAL A 363 -13.89 18.19 61.30
N ALA A 364 -15.09 18.73 61.55
CA ALA A 364 -16.14 19.19 60.59
C ALA A 364 -16.58 20.67 60.89
N PRO A 365 -17.73 21.27 60.43
CA PRO A 365 -18.84 20.82 59.57
C PRO A 365 -19.40 21.90 58.56
N THR A 366 -20.69 21.76 58.16
CA THR A 366 -21.56 22.64 57.29
C THR A 366 -21.41 22.45 55.76
N ASN A 367 -22.46 22.47 54.92
CA ASN A 367 -23.92 22.59 55.15
C ASN A 367 -24.76 21.78 54.12
N LYS A 368 -26.07 21.63 54.39
CA LYS A 368 -27.13 20.94 53.58
C LYS A 368 -27.98 21.96 52.76
N PRO A 369 -28.95 21.54 51.90
CA PRO A 369 -29.32 20.21 51.39
C PRO A 369 -29.08 20.15 49.84
N ASP A 370 -29.82 19.59 48.86
CA ASP A 370 -31.05 18.75 48.68
C ASP A 370 -31.02 18.18 47.21
N SER A 371 -31.96 17.46 46.56
CA SER A 371 -33.27 16.83 46.88
C SER A 371 -33.61 15.69 45.87
N SER A 372 -34.64 14.87 46.18
CA SER A 372 -35.31 13.84 45.33
C SER A 372 -34.46 12.68 44.74
N ILE A 373 -34.68 11.37 45.00
CA ILE A 373 -35.91 10.50 44.94
C ILE A 373 -36.31 10.25 43.46
N HIS A 374 -36.41 9.05 42.87
CA HIS A 374 -36.88 7.69 43.29
C HIS A 374 -35.86 6.55 42.94
N HIS A 375 -35.77 5.40 43.64
CA HIS A 375 -36.57 4.15 43.54
C HIS A 375 -36.67 3.53 42.10
N HIS A 376 -36.57 2.21 41.84
CA HIS A 376 -36.80 1.02 42.68
C HIS A 376 -35.88 -0.22 42.39
N ARG A 377 -35.67 -0.99 43.48
CA ARG A 377 -35.28 -2.42 43.71
C ARG A 377 -35.20 -3.48 42.57
N SER A 378 -34.21 -4.38 42.74
CA SER A 378 -34.09 -5.79 42.27
C SER A 378 -35.01 -6.76 43.10
N PRO A 379 -34.89 -8.12 43.20
CA PRO A 379 -33.86 -9.10 42.76
C PRO A 379 -34.45 -10.42 42.11
N PRO A 380 -34.10 -11.69 42.48
CA PRO A 380 -33.00 -12.51 41.94
C PRO A 380 -33.40 -13.94 41.45
N LEU A 381 -32.42 -14.72 40.97
CA LEU A 381 -32.19 -16.18 41.15
C LEU A 381 -30.87 -16.58 40.42
N GLY A 382 -30.04 -17.57 40.80
CA GLY A 382 -29.98 -18.40 42.01
C GLY A 382 -29.16 -19.71 41.78
N PHE A 383 -28.20 -20.03 42.67
CA PHE A 383 -27.33 -21.26 42.71
C PHE A 383 -26.34 -21.45 41.53
N ALA A 384 -25.07 -21.89 41.62
CA ALA A 384 -24.14 -22.40 42.67
C ALA A 384 -24.03 -23.94 42.89
N SER A 385 -22.88 -24.54 42.49
CA SER A 385 -22.15 -25.64 43.19
C SER A 385 -20.93 -26.21 42.40
N SER A 386 -20.01 -26.85 43.12
CA SER A 386 -18.83 -27.66 42.69
C SER A 386 -18.21 -28.33 43.95
N PRO A 387 -17.15 -29.18 43.95
CA PRO A 387 -16.49 -30.04 42.94
C PRO A 387 -16.55 -31.54 43.43
N PRO A 388 -15.48 -32.40 43.58
CA PRO A 388 -14.24 -32.77 42.83
C PRO A 388 -14.25 -34.32 42.51
N PRO A 389 -13.17 -35.18 42.59
CA PRO A 389 -11.68 -35.07 42.47
C PRO A 389 -10.97 -36.13 41.56
N SER A 390 -9.61 -36.12 41.50
CA SER A 390 -8.64 -37.24 41.22
C SER A 390 -8.62 -37.93 39.83
N GLN A 391 -7.53 -38.55 39.31
CA GLN A 391 -6.06 -38.66 39.57
C GLN A 391 -5.36 -38.99 38.20
N THR A 392 -4.14 -38.54 37.85
CA THR A 392 -2.81 -39.22 37.94
C THR A 392 -2.78 -40.65 37.32
N ILE A 393 -1.84 -41.16 36.48
CA ILE A 393 -0.34 -41.15 36.31
C ILE A 393 -0.03 -41.39 34.80
N SER A 394 0.85 -40.69 34.07
CA SER A 394 2.34 -40.76 33.91
C SER A 394 2.94 -42.00 33.19
N LEU A 395 4.22 -41.89 32.76
CA LEU A 395 5.12 -42.90 32.13
C LEU A 395 4.86 -43.27 30.63
N TYR A 396 5.86 -43.64 29.80
CA TYR A 396 7.27 -43.19 29.65
C TYR A 396 7.89 -43.76 28.32
N LEU A 397 9.04 -43.21 27.90
CA LEU A 397 10.14 -43.84 27.13
C LEU A 397 9.95 -44.44 25.70
N CYS A 398 10.59 -43.74 24.74
CA CYS A 398 11.56 -44.22 23.71
C CYS A 398 12.52 -45.39 24.11
N PRO A 399 13.49 -45.83 23.27
CA PRO A 399 13.61 -45.87 21.79
C PRO A 399 14.14 -47.24 21.24
N TRP A 400 14.33 -47.39 19.92
CA TRP A 400 15.39 -48.17 19.20
C TRP A 400 15.09 -48.19 17.68
N GLN A 401 15.95 -48.58 16.73
CA GLN A 401 17.41 -48.42 16.50
C GLN A 401 17.71 -48.91 15.05
N ASN A 402 18.69 -48.29 14.34
CA ASN A 402 19.51 -48.82 13.22
C ASN A 402 18.81 -49.47 11.98
N GLY A 403 19.38 -49.49 10.76
CA GLY A 403 20.61 -48.93 10.17
C GLY A 403 21.03 -49.73 8.91
N ILE A 404 22.06 -49.25 8.16
CA ILE A 404 22.86 -50.04 7.15
C ILE A 404 22.09 -50.35 5.82
N ALA A 405 22.62 -50.32 4.59
CA ALA A 405 23.95 -49.98 3.99
C ALA A 405 23.83 -49.41 2.54
N ASP A 406 24.89 -48.71 2.09
CA ASP A 406 25.67 -48.74 0.81
C ASP A 406 25.03 -49.28 -0.52
N SER A 407 25.45 -48.90 -1.75
CA SER A 407 26.82 -48.54 -2.22
C SER A 407 26.91 -47.84 -3.60
N LEU A 408 27.91 -46.94 -3.75
CA LEU A 408 28.82 -46.67 -4.91
C LEU A 408 28.33 -46.51 -6.39
N GLY A 409 28.84 -45.48 -7.11
CA GLY A 409 28.87 -45.45 -8.59
C GLY A 409 29.18 -44.10 -9.31
N THR A 410 30.42 -43.91 -9.81
CA THR A 410 30.91 -42.82 -10.70
C THR A 410 32.09 -43.36 -11.54
N PRO A 411 32.57 -42.83 -12.72
CA PRO A 411 32.79 -41.39 -13.04
C PRO A 411 32.82 -40.90 -14.54
N THR A 412 32.91 -39.56 -14.76
CA THR A 412 33.47 -38.82 -15.95
C THR A 412 32.88 -39.05 -17.37
N ARG A 413 32.89 -38.13 -18.37
CA ARG A 413 33.82 -37.03 -18.78
C ARG A 413 33.08 -35.99 -19.69
N SER A 414 33.77 -34.98 -20.25
CA SER A 414 33.25 -33.87 -21.09
C SER A 414 34.19 -33.57 -22.29
N PRO A 415 34.03 -32.54 -23.19
CA PRO A 415 32.99 -31.51 -23.44
C PRO A 415 32.47 -31.65 -24.93
N PRO A 416 32.36 -30.67 -25.91
CA PRO A 416 32.23 -29.19 -25.96
C PRO A 416 31.26 -28.56 -27.04
N SER A 417 31.20 -27.22 -27.07
CA SER A 417 30.95 -26.32 -28.25
C SER A 417 29.50 -25.94 -28.73
N ARG A 418 29.41 -24.93 -29.62
CA ARG A 418 28.21 -24.13 -30.06
C ARG A 418 28.19 -24.03 -31.62
N PRO A 419 27.37 -23.20 -32.34
CA PRO A 419 26.06 -22.55 -32.11
C PRO A 419 25.06 -22.73 -33.31
N TYR A 420 24.01 -21.87 -33.38
CA TYR A 420 23.42 -21.18 -34.59
C TYR A 420 21.98 -21.50 -35.12
N ARG A 421 21.30 -20.38 -35.46
CA ARG A 421 20.29 -20.10 -36.53
C ARG A 421 18.80 -20.46 -36.33
N ARG A 422 17.98 -19.79 -37.16
CA ARG A 422 16.51 -19.79 -37.28
C ARG A 422 16.12 -20.21 -38.72
N CYS A 423 14.81 -20.44 -38.93
CA CYS A 423 14.11 -20.52 -40.23
C CYS A 423 14.28 -21.86 -40.98
N THR A 424 13.30 -22.41 -41.72
CA THR A 424 11.87 -22.03 -41.98
C THR A 424 11.12 -23.23 -42.60
N TRP A 425 9.79 -23.33 -42.36
CA TRP A 425 8.70 -23.93 -43.20
C TRP A 425 8.98 -25.18 -44.09
N SER A 426 8.13 -26.22 -44.08
CA SER A 426 6.85 -26.21 -44.83
C SER A 426 6.21 -27.63 -44.91
N SER A 427 4.90 -27.72 -45.19
CA SER A 427 4.29 -28.68 -46.16
C SER A 427 2.75 -28.58 -46.19
N SER A 428 2.16 -28.78 -47.37
CA SER A 428 0.71 -28.93 -47.63
C SER A 428 0.52 -29.62 -48.99
N PRO A 429 -0.60 -30.32 -49.20
CA PRO A 429 -1.37 -30.18 -50.46
C PRO A 429 -2.91 -30.13 -50.20
N ALA A 430 -3.82 -29.86 -51.14
CA ALA A 430 -3.72 -29.82 -52.61
C ALA A 430 -4.73 -28.84 -53.29
N ARG A 431 -4.36 -28.34 -54.49
CA ARG A 431 -5.09 -28.21 -55.79
C ARG A 431 -6.65 -28.06 -55.84
N ALA A 432 -7.30 -27.41 -56.83
CA ALA A 432 -6.93 -26.54 -57.98
C ALA A 432 -8.24 -26.11 -58.75
N PRO A 433 -8.25 -25.67 -60.03
CA PRO A 433 -7.96 -24.32 -60.61
C PRO A 433 -9.19 -23.78 -61.44
N PRO A 434 -9.12 -22.96 -62.54
CA PRO A 434 -8.05 -22.12 -63.14
C PRO A 434 -8.45 -20.65 -63.57
N GLY A 435 -7.45 -19.86 -64.02
CA GLY A 435 -7.63 -18.65 -64.86
C GLY A 435 -6.77 -17.42 -64.42
N THR A 436 -5.61 -17.06 -65.00
CA THR A 436 -5.25 -16.46 -66.32
C THR A 436 -5.64 -14.97 -66.54
N THR A 437 -4.81 -14.01 -66.99
CA THR A 437 -3.33 -13.80 -67.01
C THR A 437 -2.97 -12.31 -67.31
N THR A 438 -1.82 -11.81 -66.83
CA THR A 438 -0.97 -10.70 -67.34
C THR A 438 -1.48 -9.45 -68.14
N ARG A 439 -1.19 -8.26 -67.56
CA ARG A 439 -0.57 -7.02 -68.13
C ARG A 439 -1.06 -6.33 -69.45
N ARG A 440 -1.32 -5.01 -69.27
CA ARG A 440 -1.00 -3.81 -70.11
C ARG A 440 -1.92 -3.35 -71.27
N SER A 441 -1.83 -2.01 -71.50
CA SER A 441 -2.21 -1.18 -72.67
C SER A 441 -3.68 -0.84 -72.97
N SER A 442 -4.07 0.38 -72.56
CA SER A 442 -4.74 1.45 -73.34
C SER A 442 -5.87 1.14 -74.33
N LEU A 443 -7.02 1.80 -74.13
CA LEU A 443 -7.47 2.92 -74.97
C LEU A 443 -8.52 3.81 -74.25
N PHE A 444 -8.93 4.90 -74.88
CA PHE A 444 -9.85 5.93 -74.36
C PHE A 444 -11.33 5.49 -74.44
N ASP A 445 -12.17 5.97 -73.52
CA ASP A 445 -13.19 6.97 -73.91
C ASP A 445 -13.64 7.91 -72.76
N GLN A 446 -14.45 8.90 -73.13
CA GLN A 446 -14.78 10.21 -72.54
C GLN A 446 -15.02 10.43 -71.01
N GLN A 447 -14.50 11.60 -70.62
CA GLN A 447 -14.94 12.60 -69.62
C GLN A 447 -16.47 12.85 -69.48
N PRO A 448 -16.97 13.72 -68.55
CA PRO A 448 -16.27 14.69 -67.65
C PRO A 448 -16.39 14.37 -66.15
N ALA A 449 -15.49 14.78 -65.23
CA ALA A 449 -14.80 16.06 -64.96
C ALA A 449 -15.70 17.12 -64.27
N SER A 450 -15.24 17.96 -63.31
CA SER A 450 -13.99 17.93 -62.51
C SER A 450 -14.00 18.96 -61.35
N ALA A 451 -13.72 18.49 -60.13
CA ALA A 451 -12.62 18.97 -59.27
C ALA A 451 -12.58 20.48 -58.84
N PRO A 452 -11.44 21.10 -58.42
CA PRO A 452 -11.14 21.14 -56.97
C PRO A 452 -10.60 22.49 -56.39
N SER A 453 -10.41 22.49 -55.06
CA SER A 453 -9.28 23.09 -54.30
C SER A 453 -8.99 24.62 -54.23
N PHE A 454 -8.81 25.06 -52.98
CA PHE A 454 -7.78 26.01 -52.46
C PHE A 454 -7.96 27.54 -52.58
N PHE A 455 -7.20 28.21 -51.68
CA PHE A 455 -6.90 29.66 -51.50
C PHE A 455 -7.90 30.61 -50.80
N GLN A 456 -7.33 31.35 -49.84
CA GLN A 456 -7.75 32.63 -49.22
C GLN A 456 -7.13 33.81 -50.02
N PRO A 457 -7.39 35.13 -49.78
CA PRO A 457 -7.90 35.77 -48.54
C PRO A 457 -8.87 37.00 -48.67
N GLY A 458 -9.37 37.48 -47.51
CA GLY A 458 -9.92 38.84 -47.28
C GLY A 458 -11.31 39.15 -47.86
N GLU A 459 -12.02 40.23 -47.47
CA GLU A 459 -12.10 41.00 -46.20
C GLU A 459 -13.38 41.91 -46.26
N TYR A 460 -13.71 42.70 -45.21
CA TYR A 460 -14.76 43.75 -45.15
C TYR A 460 -16.29 43.42 -45.23
N GLY A 461 -16.90 43.21 -44.05
CA GLY A 461 -18.18 43.85 -43.62
C GLY A 461 -19.51 43.55 -44.35
N VAL A 462 -20.66 44.15 -43.97
CA VAL A 462 -21.08 44.75 -42.67
C VAL A 462 -22.63 44.89 -42.66
N LEU A 463 -23.32 44.60 -41.54
CA LEU A 463 -24.79 44.79 -41.31
C LEU A 463 -25.75 44.01 -42.27
N SER A 464 -27.07 43.90 -42.09
CA SER A 464 -27.94 43.70 -40.90
C SER A 464 -29.40 43.41 -41.34
N GLY A 465 -30.20 42.62 -40.60
CA GLY A 465 -31.67 42.70 -40.65
C GLY A 465 -32.48 41.40 -40.84
N ASP A 466 -33.21 41.04 -39.77
CA ASP A 466 -34.50 40.28 -39.76
C ASP A 466 -35.61 41.15 -40.46
N PRO A 467 -36.84 40.70 -40.87
CA PRO A 467 -37.64 39.66 -40.19
C PRO A 467 -38.77 38.82 -40.89
N ARG A 468 -39.18 37.74 -40.20
CA ARG A 468 -40.58 37.26 -39.90
C ARG A 468 -41.57 36.63 -40.95
N VAL A 469 -42.09 35.43 -40.54
CA VAL A 469 -43.48 34.86 -40.61
C VAL A 469 -44.12 34.45 -41.98
N VAL A 470 -45.26 33.71 -42.14
CA VAL A 470 -46.33 33.16 -41.23
C VAL A 470 -47.12 31.95 -41.83
N HIS A 471 -47.67 31.01 -41.00
CA HIS A 471 -48.83 30.06 -41.18
C HIS A 471 -48.96 29.14 -42.45
N ASP A 472 -49.83 28.10 -42.58
CA ASP A 472 -50.84 27.46 -41.69
C ASP A 472 -51.19 25.97 -42.00
N GLY A 473 -52.03 25.34 -41.15
CA GLY A 473 -52.87 24.14 -41.44
C GLY A 473 -52.26 22.76 -41.14
N ILE A 474 -52.77 21.82 -40.31
CA ILE A 474 -54.06 21.46 -39.65
C ILE A 474 -54.97 20.47 -40.41
N CYS A 475 -55.06 19.24 -39.88
CA CYS A 475 -56.29 18.44 -39.78
C CYS A 475 -56.15 17.43 -38.59
N SER A 476 -57.25 17.00 -37.95
CA SER A 476 -57.18 16.14 -36.76
C SER A 476 -58.44 15.32 -36.48
N VAL A 477 -58.29 14.16 -35.81
CA VAL A 477 -59.35 13.50 -35.03
C VAL A 477 -58.78 13.10 -33.66
N ARG A 478 -59.61 13.13 -32.61
CA ARG A 478 -59.24 12.96 -31.20
C ARG A 478 -60.05 11.82 -30.56
N SER A 479 -59.42 11.01 -29.72
CA SER A 479 -60.07 10.33 -28.59
C SER A 479 -59.06 10.17 -27.44
N SER A 480 -59.57 9.86 -26.24
CA SER A 480 -59.51 10.88 -25.18
C SER A 480 -59.42 10.32 -23.76
N LEU A 481 -58.38 10.72 -23.02
CA LEU A 481 -58.23 10.83 -21.55
C LEU A 481 -56.73 11.10 -21.24
N GLY A 482 -56.30 11.94 -20.30
CA GLY A 482 -57.11 12.77 -19.39
C GLY A 482 -56.31 13.71 -18.44
N GLY A 483 -55.13 14.21 -18.82
CA GLY A 483 -54.32 15.14 -18.00
C GLY A 483 -53.46 14.47 -16.91
N MET A 484 -52.45 15.13 -16.32
CA MET A 484 -51.93 16.48 -16.57
C MET A 484 -50.49 16.44 -17.11
N ALA A 485 -50.20 17.20 -18.17
CA ALA A 485 -48.83 17.53 -18.57
C ALA A 485 -48.34 18.74 -17.78
N GLY A 486 -47.23 18.61 -17.06
CA GLY A 486 -46.60 19.73 -16.36
C GLY A 486 -45.94 20.73 -17.32
N ALA A 487 -46.11 22.02 -17.07
CA ALA A 487 -45.49 23.08 -17.86
C ALA A 487 -43.95 23.03 -17.78
N PRO A 488 -43.21 23.54 -18.80
CA PRO A 488 -41.75 23.61 -18.76
C PRO A 488 -41.28 24.62 -17.70
N LEU A 489 -41.02 24.13 -16.48
CA LEU A 489 -40.44 24.92 -15.41
C LEU A 489 -39.01 25.35 -15.80
N PRO A 490 -38.66 26.65 -15.72
CA PRO A 490 -37.28 27.12 -15.93
C PRO A 490 -36.44 26.82 -14.69
N VAL A 491 -36.12 25.55 -14.46
CA VAL A 491 -35.44 25.09 -13.25
C VAL A 491 -34.01 25.66 -13.20
N ARG A 492 -33.80 26.67 -12.35
CA ARG A 492 -32.47 27.23 -12.02
C ARG A 492 -31.66 26.30 -11.10
N SER A 493 -31.77 24.98 -11.29
CA SER A 493 -31.01 23.98 -10.56
C SER A 493 -29.54 23.98 -10.98
N SER A 494 -28.69 23.41 -10.13
CA SER A 494 -27.29 23.22 -10.44
C SER A 494 -26.74 21.98 -9.76
N MET A 495 -26.13 21.09 -10.54
CA MET A 495 -25.32 19.97 -10.04
C MET A 495 -24.32 20.43 -8.98
N VAL A 496 -24.10 19.58 -7.99
CA VAL A 496 -23.16 19.78 -6.87
C VAL A 496 -21.76 20.17 -7.33
N CYS A 497 -21.20 19.52 -8.36
CA CYS A 497 -19.87 19.85 -8.89
C CYS A 497 -19.70 21.30 -9.35
N LYS A 498 -20.78 21.90 -9.88
CA LYS A 498 -20.79 23.31 -10.33
C LYS A 498 -20.64 24.28 -9.15
N ARG A 499 -20.80 23.80 -7.91
CA ARG A 499 -20.55 24.53 -6.66
C ARG A 499 -19.18 24.26 -6.04
N ILE A 500 -18.54 23.11 -6.33
CA ILE A 500 -17.18 22.77 -5.88
C ILE A 500 -16.16 23.79 -6.42
N GLY A 501 -15.94 23.82 -7.74
CA GLY A 501 -14.93 24.72 -8.34
C GLY A 501 -15.23 26.21 -8.12
N SER A 502 -16.52 26.56 -8.04
CA SER A 502 -16.99 27.92 -7.71
C SER A 502 -16.78 28.32 -6.25
N LEU A 503 -16.52 27.38 -5.34
CA LEU A 503 -16.11 27.64 -3.95
C LEU A 503 -14.58 27.60 -3.82
N GLN A 504 -13.91 26.63 -4.48
CA GLN A 504 -12.45 26.52 -4.50
C GLN A 504 -11.80 27.85 -4.93
N SER A 505 -12.28 28.44 -6.04
CA SER A 505 -11.89 29.78 -6.51
C SER A 505 -12.06 30.86 -5.42
N LYS A 506 -13.24 30.93 -4.78
CA LYS A 506 -13.52 31.89 -3.69
C LYS A 506 -12.69 31.66 -2.42
N ALA A 507 -12.18 30.45 -2.21
CA ALA A 507 -11.32 30.09 -1.09
C ALA A 507 -9.82 30.11 -1.44
N GLY A 508 -9.44 30.75 -2.55
CA GLY A 508 -8.03 31.01 -2.92
C GLY A 508 -7.29 29.88 -3.65
N ILE A 509 -7.99 28.83 -4.06
CA ILE A 509 -7.43 27.79 -4.95
C ILE A 509 -7.40 28.36 -6.38
N THR A 510 -6.19 28.56 -6.90
CA THR A 510 -5.92 29.13 -8.23
C THR A 510 -5.57 28.05 -9.26
N ALA A 511 -4.99 26.93 -8.81
CA ALA A 511 -4.68 25.77 -9.63
C ALA A 511 -5.37 24.49 -9.12
N CYS A 512 -5.75 23.62 -10.05
CA CYS A 512 -6.27 22.29 -9.75
C CYS A 512 -5.54 21.25 -10.61
N PHE A 513 -4.80 20.36 -9.95
CA PHE A 513 -3.96 19.34 -10.55
C PHE A 513 -4.76 18.03 -10.60
N VAL A 514 -5.04 17.53 -11.80
CA VAL A 514 -6.10 16.52 -12.02
C VAL A 514 -5.58 15.25 -12.69
N ASN A 515 -5.93 14.11 -12.08
CA ASN A 515 -6.07 12.82 -12.74
C ASN A 515 -7.56 12.41 -12.62
N VAL A 516 -8.21 12.05 -13.73
CA VAL A 516 -9.69 11.89 -13.81
C VAL A 516 -10.07 10.50 -14.31
N GLY A 517 -11.14 9.93 -13.74
CA GLY A 517 -11.68 8.62 -14.12
C GLY A 517 -13.22 8.58 -14.18
N SER A 518 -13.78 7.38 -14.15
CA SER A 518 -15.22 7.08 -14.33
C SER A 518 -16.15 7.63 -13.24
N ASP A 519 -15.60 7.98 -12.08
CA ASP A 519 -16.25 8.69 -10.97
C ASP A 519 -16.41 10.20 -11.23
N HIS A 520 -15.64 10.78 -12.16
CA HIS A 520 -15.57 12.22 -12.41
C HIS A 520 -16.55 12.85 -13.44
N PRO A 521 -17.49 12.20 -14.15
CA PRO A 521 -18.31 12.85 -15.19
C PRO A 521 -18.94 14.19 -14.81
N SER A 522 -19.58 14.29 -13.64
CA SER A 522 -20.19 15.55 -13.17
C SER A 522 -19.15 16.64 -12.85
N ILE A 523 -17.93 16.25 -12.47
CA ILE A 523 -16.80 17.16 -12.24
C ILE A 523 -16.20 17.62 -13.58
N ILE A 524 -16.07 16.72 -14.57
CA ILE A 524 -15.63 17.03 -15.94
C ILE A 524 -16.59 18.04 -16.59
N GLU A 525 -17.89 17.81 -16.51
CA GLU A 525 -18.93 18.76 -16.94
C GLU A 525 -18.80 20.12 -16.22
N ALA A 526 -18.59 20.12 -14.89
CA ALA A 526 -18.35 21.36 -14.16
C ALA A 526 -17.06 22.08 -14.58
N MET A 527 -16.00 21.36 -14.95
CA MET A 527 -14.73 21.92 -15.44
C MET A 527 -14.87 22.50 -16.86
N VAL A 528 -15.58 21.82 -17.76
CA VAL A 528 -15.88 22.32 -19.12
C VAL A 528 -16.75 23.57 -19.04
N ARG A 529 -17.83 23.51 -18.24
CA ARG A 529 -18.72 24.64 -18.02
C ARG A 529 -18.00 25.82 -17.37
N GLY A 530 -17.21 25.57 -16.32
CA GLY A 530 -16.43 26.59 -15.62
C GLY A 530 -15.44 27.33 -16.52
N LYS A 531 -14.71 26.60 -17.36
CA LYS A 531 -13.80 27.19 -18.36
C LYS A 531 -14.52 28.04 -19.41
N ARG A 532 -15.71 27.62 -19.87
CA ARG A 532 -16.50 28.33 -20.90
C ARG A 532 -17.21 29.57 -20.34
N GLU A 533 -17.81 29.47 -19.16
CA GLU A 533 -18.63 30.54 -18.58
C GLU A 533 -17.82 31.53 -17.72
N ARG A 534 -16.65 31.13 -17.20
CA ARG A 534 -15.86 31.91 -16.23
C ARG A 534 -14.34 31.77 -16.40
N PRO A 535 -13.78 31.93 -17.62
CA PRO A 535 -12.36 31.69 -17.89
C PRO A 535 -11.42 32.45 -16.93
N ASN A 536 -11.78 33.69 -16.55
CA ASN A 536 -10.94 34.57 -15.73
C ASN A 536 -11.09 34.35 -14.21
N SER A 537 -11.97 33.46 -13.75
CA SER A 537 -12.19 33.20 -12.31
C SER A 537 -12.36 31.71 -11.95
N TRP A 538 -12.20 30.82 -12.93
CA TRP A 538 -12.17 29.37 -12.71
C TRP A 538 -10.72 28.89 -12.47
N PRO A 539 -10.46 27.95 -11.55
CA PRO A 539 -9.10 27.47 -11.30
C PRO A 539 -8.42 26.86 -12.54
N ARG A 540 -7.13 27.13 -12.72
CA ARG A 540 -6.31 26.61 -13.82
C ARG A 540 -6.20 25.09 -13.69
N ILE A 541 -6.84 24.37 -14.61
CA ILE A 541 -6.83 22.90 -14.66
C ILE A 541 -5.55 22.39 -15.32
N VAL A 542 -4.72 21.69 -14.56
CA VAL A 542 -3.49 21.03 -15.01
C VAL A 542 -3.70 19.52 -15.01
N THR A 543 -3.63 18.88 -16.18
CA THR A 543 -3.69 17.41 -16.28
C THR A 543 -2.35 16.81 -15.87
N CYS A 544 -2.36 15.91 -14.88
CA CYS A 544 -1.17 15.21 -14.38
C CYS A 544 -1.33 13.70 -14.62
N PRO A 545 -0.55 13.08 -15.53
CA PRO A 545 -0.68 11.65 -15.85
C PRO A 545 -0.44 10.68 -14.67
N ALA A 546 0.20 11.14 -13.59
CA ALA A 546 0.33 10.42 -12.33
C ALA A 546 -0.06 11.31 -11.14
N GLU A 547 -0.76 10.72 -10.18
CA GLU A 547 -1.30 11.37 -8.99
C GLU A 547 -0.20 11.88 -8.07
N VAL A 548 0.93 11.17 -7.96
CA VAL A 548 2.13 11.63 -7.26
C VAL A 548 2.67 12.94 -7.86
N THR A 549 2.62 13.11 -9.20
CA THR A 549 2.96 14.39 -9.85
C THR A 549 1.95 15.47 -9.45
N ALA A 550 0.65 15.15 -9.43
CA ALA A 550 -0.41 16.11 -9.10
C ALA A 550 -0.28 16.67 -7.67
N ILE A 551 -0.11 15.80 -6.67
CA ILE A 551 0.06 16.23 -5.28
C ILE A 551 1.39 16.95 -5.05
N SER A 552 2.48 16.52 -5.68
CA SER A 552 3.77 17.21 -5.56
C SER A 552 3.75 18.60 -6.20
N MET A 553 3.07 18.79 -7.34
CA MET A 553 2.84 20.12 -7.90
C MET A 553 1.99 21.00 -6.98
N ALA A 554 0.92 20.45 -6.39
CA ALA A 554 0.09 21.18 -5.45
C ALA A 554 0.86 21.60 -4.19
N ASP A 555 1.67 20.71 -3.63
CA ASP A 555 2.57 20.95 -2.50
C ASP A 555 3.58 22.07 -2.82
N GLY A 556 4.36 21.93 -3.90
CA GLY A 556 5.36 22.91 -4.31
C GLY A 556 4.78 24.30 -4.62
N TYR A 557 3.60 24.36 -5.25
CA TYR A 557 2.88 25.61 -5.48
C TYR A 557 2.45 26.25 -4.14
N SER A 558 1.92 25.45 -3.21
CA SER A 558 1.38 25.92 -1.94
C SER A 558 2.44 26.49 -0.98
N ARG A 559 3.72 26.08 -1.13
CA ARG A 559 4.88 26.68 -0.41
C ARG A 559 5.26 28.08 -0.89
N VAL A 560 4.90 28.44 -2.12
CA VAL A 560 5.18 29.77 -2.69
C VAL A 560 4.00 30.72 -2.51
N SER A 561 2.76 30.21 -2.61
CA SER A 561 1.54 31.01 -2.46
C SER A 561 1.04 31.10 -1.01
N GLY A 562 1.45 30.18 -0.13
CA GLY A 562 0.95 30.04 1.24
C GLY A 562 -0.48 29.48 1.34
N ARG A 563 -1.13 29.21 0.21
CA ARG A 563 -2.55 28.84 0.04
C ARG A 563 -2.68 27.43 -0.57
N PRO A 564 -3.61 26.58 -0.11
CA PRO A 564 -3.80 25.25 -0.68
C PRO A 564 -4.17 25.30 -2.15
N GLN A 565 -3.60 24.38 -2.94
CA GLN A 565 -4.10 24.06 -4.27
C GLN A 565 -4.92 22.76 -4.25
N ALA A 566 -5.76 22.58 -5.26
CA ALA A 566 -6.59 21.39 -5.38
C ALA A 566 -5.84 20.27 -6.10
N VAL A 567 -6.02 19.04 -5.61
CA VAL A 567 -5.63 17.78 -6.26
C VAL A 567 -6.91 16.98 -6.49
N LEU A 568 -7.08 16.43 -7.68
CA LEU A 568 -8.23 15.59 -8.05
C LEU A 568 -7.72 14.19 -8.43
N VAL A 569 -8.23 13.15 -7.77
CA VAL A 569 -7.83 11.75 -7.99
C VAL A 569 -9.00 10.80 -8.13
N HIS A 570 -8.84 9.77 -8.96
CA HIS A 570 -9.84 8.75 -9.27
C HIS A 570 -9.96 7.70 -8.15
N VAL A 571 -11.11 7.64 -7.48
CA VAL A 571 -11.50 6.61 -6.48
C VAL A 571 -10.38 6.16 -5.51
N ASP A 572 -10.40 4.89 -5.06
CA ASP A 572 -9.43 4.33 -4.13
C ASP A 572 -8.03 4.15 -4.75
N VAL A 573 -7.92 3.75 -6.02
CA VAL A 573 -6.64 3.50 -6.69
C VAL A 573 -5.85 4.77 -6.92
N GLY A 574 -6.50 5.87 -7.32
CA GLY A 574 -5.87 7.19 -7.41
C GLY A 574 -5.55 7.77 -6.04
N THR A 575 -6.40 7.50 -5.04
CA THR A 575 -6.10 7.82 -3.62
C THR A 575 -4.86 7.08 -3.11
N GLN A 576 -4.61 5.84 -3.57
CA GLN A 576 -3.36 5.10 -3.31
C GLN A 576 -2.18 5.66 -4.11
N ALA A 577 -2.40 6.06 -5.37
CA ALA A 577 -1.37 6.59 -6.27
C ALA A 577 -0.85 8.00 -5.89
N LEU A 578 -1.52 8.72 -4.98
CA LEU A 578 -0.94 9.86 -4.25
C LEU A 578 0.38 9.49 -3.55
N GLY A 579 0.51 8.23 -3.13
CA GLY A 579 1.73 7.61 -2.62
C GLY A 579 2.39 8.40 -1.49
N GLN A 580 3.71 8.52 -1.58
CA GLN A 580 4.55 9.26 -0.64
C GLN A 580 4.33 10.77 -0.66
N GLY A 581 3.65 11.33 -1.67
CA GLY A 581 3.36 12.76 -1.76
C GLY A 581 2.49 13.27 -0.61
N ILE A 582 1.57 12.46 -0.08
CA ILE A 582 0.71 12.85 1.05
C ILE A 582 1.44 12.82 2.41
N HIS A 583 2.42 11.93 2.56
CA HIS A 583 3.35 11.94 3.70
C HIS A 583 4.16 13.24 3.69
N ASN A 584 4.68 13.63 2.53
CA ASN A 584 5.45 14.86 2.38
C ASN A 584 4.63 16.12 2.69
N ALA A 585 3.39 16.21 2.18
CA ALA A 585 2.51 17.32 2.52
C ALA A 585 2.15 17.34 4.03
N SER A 586 2.02 16.18 4.69
CA SER A 586 1.72 16.10 6.13
C SER A 586 2.89 16.54 7.00
N VAL A 587 4.07 15.96 6.80
CA VAL A 587 5.24 16.20 7.66
C VAL A 587 5.91 17.54 7.31
N GLY A 588 5.93 17.93 6.02
CA GLY A 588 6.30 19.28 5.59
C GLY A 588 5.28 20.37 5.96
N ARG A 589 4.18 20.00 6.62
CA ARG A 589 3.13 20.91 7.13
C ARG A 589 2.56 21.82 6.01
N VAL A 590 2.30 21.25 4.82
CA VAL A 590 1.88 21.97 3.60
C VAL A 590 0.36 21.88 3.38
N PRO A 591 -0.36 23.00 3.18
CA PRO A 591 -1.80 22.97 2.93
C PRO A 591 -2.09 22.42 1.52
N VAL A 592 -2.85 21.32 1.41
CA VAL A 592 -3.27 20.76 0.11
C VAL A 592 -4.72 20.28 0.20
N PHE A 593 -5.58 20.64 -0.77
CA PHE A 593 -6.96 20.17 -0.83
C PHE A 593 -7.09 19.00 -1.80
N ILE A 594 -7.25 17.79 -1.27
CA ILE A 594 -7.41 16.57 -2.06
C ILE A 594 -8.91 16.26 -2.18
N PHE A 595 -9.38 16.14 -3.43
CA PHE A 595 -10.71 15.63 -3.74
C PHE A 595 -10.61 14.28 -4.45
N ALA A 596 -11.47 13.34 -4.07
CA ALA A 596 -11.64 12.08 -4.77
C ALA A 596 -13.11 11.81 -5.05
N GLY A 597 -13.41 11.14 -6.17
CA GLY A 597 -14.69 10.48 -6.30
C GLY A 597 -14.76 9.21 -5.44
N MET A 598 -15.95 8.63 -5.36
CA MET A 598 -16.21 7.29 -4.85
C MET A 598 -17.12 6.59 -5.86
N CYS A 599 -17.12 5.26 -5.86
CA CYS A 599 -18.05 4.48 -6.67
C CYS A 599 -19.52 4.79 -6.30
N PRO A 600 -20.48 4.61 -7.22
CA PRO A 600 -21.89 4.81 -6.93
C PRO A 600 -22.41 3.77 -5.93
N TYR A 601 -23.22 4.19 -4.96
CA TYR A 601 -23.94 3.32 -4.02
C TYR A 601 -25.31 2.85 -4.54
N THR A 602 -25.73 3.26 -5.74
CA THR A 602 -26.94 2.80 -6.44
C THR A 602 -26.58 2.09 -7.77
N GLU A 603 -27.32 1.05 -8.15
CA GLU A 603 -26.89 0.07 -9.18
C GLU A 603 -27.78 0.05 -10.43
N SER A 604 -29.10 0.00 -10.27
CA SER A 604 -30.08 -0.23 -11.36
C SER A 604 -30.57 1.03 -12.08
N GLY A 605 -29.90 2.18 -11.91
CA GLY A 605 -30.31 3.46 -12.52
C GLY A 605 -31.34 4.26 -11.71
N GLU A 606 -31.46 3.97 -10.42
CA GLU A 606 -32.37 4.56 -9.44
C GLU A 606 -32.27 6.09 -9.36
N VAL A 607 -31.07 6.65 -9.61
CA VAL A 607 -30.81 8.08 -9.69
C VAL A 607 -29.73 8.39 -10.74
N THR A 608 -29.70 9.63 -11.22
CA THR A 608 -28.60 10.12 -12.07
C THR A 608 -27.26 9.95 -11.34
N GLY A 609 -26.41 9.05 -11.84
CA GLY A 609 -25.10 8.76 -11.25
C GLY A 609 -24.90 7.32 -10.75
N SER A 610 -25.93 6.46 -10.76
CA SER A 610 -25.83 5.01 -10.50
C SER A 610 -24.74 4.32 -11.37
N ARG A 611 -24.41 3.06 -11.05
CA ARG A 611 -23.37 2.29 -11.75
C ARG A 611 -23.65 2.08 -13.24
N THR A 612 -22.78 2.63 -14.09
CA THR A 612 -22.81 2.44 -15.56
C THR A 612 -21.62 1.67 -16.14
N GLU A 613 -20.58 1.39 -15.34
CA GLU A 613 -19.27 0.95 -15.83
C GLU A 613 -18.67 -0.11 -14.89
N TYR A 614 -18.13 -1.20 -15.47
CA TYR A 614 -17.59 -2.38 -14.76
C TYR A 614 -16.65 -2.05 -13.59
N MET A 615 -15.83 -1.01 -13.74
CA MET A 615 -14.84 -0.60 -12.75
C MET A 615 -15.46 -0.15 -11.41
N HIS A 616 -16.72 0.32 -11.40
CA HIS A 616 -17.43 0.72 -10.17
C HIS A 616 -17.59 -0.43 -9.15
N TRP A 617 -17.61 -1.68 -9.60
CA TRP A 617 -17.69 -2.86 -8.71
C TRP A 617 -16.32 -3.34 -8.23
N LEU A 618 -15.21 -2.83 -8.79
CA LEU A 618 -13.84 -3.24 -8.45
C LEU A 618 -13.07 -2.21 -7.62
N GLN A 619 -13.50 -0.94 -7.63
CA GLN A 619 -12.79 0.20 -7.03
C GLN A 619 -13.49 0.75 -5.76
N GLU A 620 -14.48 0.02 -5.24
CA GLU A 620 -15.22 0.41 -4.04
C GLU A 620 -14.51 -0.08 -2.78
N ALA A 621 -13.67 0.79 -2.19
CA ALA A 621 -13.00 0.51 -0.92
C ALA A 621 -13.95 0.80 0.29
N PRO A 622 -14.24 -0.18 1.18
CA PRO A 622 -15.18 0.00 2.29
C PRO A 622 -14.90 1.16 3.27
N ASP A 623 -13.64 1.62 3.34
CA ASP A 623 -13.30 2.93 3.91
C ASP A 623 -12.14 3.56 3.13
N GLN A 624 -12.43 4.06 1.94
CA GLN A 624 -11.47 4.77 1.07
C GLN A 624 -10.68 5.87 1.81
N LYS A 625 -11.27 6.53 2.82
CA LYS A 625 -10.60 7.57 3.61
C LYS A 625 -9.51 7.00 4.54
N ALA A 626 -9.60 5.72 4.94
CA ALA A 626 -8.61 5.09 5.81
C ALA A 626 -7.21 5.05 5.17
N ILE A 627 -7.13 5.00 3.84
CA ILE A 627 -5.89 5.01 3.04
C ILE A 627 -5.01 6.22 3.42
N VAL A 628 -5.64 7.38 3.67
CA VAL A 628 -4.98 8.68 3.87
C VAL A 628 -5.14 9.28 5.27
N ARG A 629 -6.04 8.72 6.10
CA ARG A 629 -6.50 9.28 7.39
C ARG A 629 -5.39 9.66 8.36
N GLN A 630 -4.28 8.94 8.40
CA GLN A 630 -3.16 9.20 9.30
C GLN A 630 -2.31 10.44 8.93
N TYR A 631 -2.42 10.92 7.68
CA TYR A 631 -1.66 12.06 7.16
C TYR A 631 -2.51 13.34 7.07
N CYS A 632 -3.83 13.21 6.82
CA CYS A 632 -4.70 14.37 6.67
C CYS A 632 -5.04 15.08 7.99
N ARG A 633 -5.08 16.41 7.98
CA ARG A 633 -5.66 17.23 9.08
C ARG A 633 -7.17 17.07 9.20
N TYR A 634 -7.83 16.68 8.10
CA TYR A 634 -9.27 16.40 8.04
C TYR A 634 -9.56 15.39 6.91
N THR A 635 -10.38 14.38 7.19
CA THR A 635 -11.00 13.51 6.17
C THR A 635 -12.51 13.66 6.19
N GLY A 636 -13.09 14.21 5.13
CA GLY A 636 -14.52 14.40 4.94
C GLY A 636 -15.13 13.48 3.88
N GLU A 637 -16.46 13.43 3.88
CA GLU A 637 -17.26 12.69 2.91
C GLU A 637 -18.52 13.50 2.61
N VAL A 638 -18.80 13.77 1.34
CA VAL A 638 -20.02 14.48 0.91
C VAL A 638 -21.10 13.44 0.65
N ARG A 639 -22.12 13.42 1.52
CA ARG A 639 -23.30 12.54 1.40
C ARG A 639 -24.52 13.21 0.77
N THR A 640 -24.47 14.53 0.60
CA THR A 640 -25.47 15.32 -0.13
C THR A 640 -24.88 16.65 -0.59
N GLY A 641 -25.38 17.19 -1.70
CA GLY A 641 -25.06 18.54 -2.15
C GLY A 641 -25.46 19.66 -1.19
N LEU A 642 -26.46 19.42 -0.34
CA LEU A 642 -27.09 20.45 0.49
C LEU A 642 -26.12 21.13 1.47
N ASN A 643 -25.05 20.44 1.88
CA ASN A 643 -24.02 20.97 2.79
C ASN A 643 -22.59 20.95 2.22
N ILE A 644 -22.41 20.68 0.92
CA ILE A 644 -21.06 20.52 0.34
C ILE A 644 -20.15 21.72 0.58
N LYS A 645 -20.70 22.95 0.57
CA LYS A 645 -19.90 24.15 0.76
C LYS A 645 -19.34 24.24 2.18
N GLN A 646 -20.13 23.85 3.18
CA GLN A 646 -19.73 23.80 4.58
C GLN A 646 -18.66 22.71 4.78
N THR A 647 -18.81 21.55 4.13
CA THR A 647 -17.81 20.47 4.17
C THR A 647 -16.48 20.90 3.56
N ILE A 648 -16.48 21.58 2.40
CA ILE A 648 -15.27 22.10 1.75
C ILE A 648 -14.66 23.27 2.54
N GLY A 649 -15.48 24.22 3.00
CA GLY A 649 -15.04 25.35 3.83
C GLY A 649 -14.35 24.87 5.10
N ARG A 650 -14.95 23.89 5.79
CA ARG A 650 -14.35 23.23 6.96
C ARG A 650 -13.05 22.53 6.63
N ALA A 651 -12.97 21.79 5.51
CA ALA A 651 -11.74 21.15 5.08
C ALA A 651 -10.62 22.18 4.81
N LEU A 652 -10.92 23.29 4.13
CA LEU A 652 -9.94 24.34 3.84
C LEU A 652 -9.53 25.12 5.10
N GLN A 653 -10.42 25.29 6.07
CA GLN A 653 -10.09 25.80 7.41
C GLN A 653 -9.09 24.86 8.13
N PHE A 654 -9.30 23.54 8.10
CA PHE A 654 -8.33 22.57 8.64
C PHE A 654 -6.99 22.54 7.88
N ALA A 655 -6.99 22.73 6.56
CA ALA A 655 -5.77 22.76 5.76
C ALA A 655 -4.88 23.97 6.10
N ASN A 656 -5.50 25.14 6.33
CA ASN A 656 -4.81 26.41 6.57
C ASN A 656 -4.52 26.72 8.04
N SER A 657 -5.19 26.08 8.99
CA SER A 657 -4.94 26.27 10.43
C SER A 657 -3.68 25.52 10.88
N THR A 658 -2.93 26.10 11.81
CA THR A 658 -1.63 25.56 12.23
C THR A 658 -1.77 24.39 13.24
N PRO A 659 -1.12 23.22 13.04
CA PRO A 659 -0.20 22.86 11.95
C PRO A 659 -0.92 22.59 10.63
N LYS A 660 -0.58 23.38 9.60
CA LYS A 660 -1.08 23.22 8.22
C LYS A 660 -0.79 21.81 7.69
N GLY A 661 -1.55 21.35 6.71
CA GLY A 661 -1.37 20.02 6.13
C GLY A 661 -2.44 19.65 5.08
N PRO A 662 -2.34 18.44 4.50
CA PRO A 662 -3.29 17.97 3.51
C PRO A 662 -4.66 17.68 4.14
N VAL A 663 -5.72 17.87 3.38
CA VAL A 663 -7.09 17.46 3.73
C VAL A 663 -7.70 16.71 2.57
N TYR A 664 -8.58 15.76 2.90
CA TYR A 664 -9.17 14.85 1.92
C TYR A 664 -10.69 14.89 2.01
N VAL A 665 -11.36 15.07 0.87
CA VAL A 665 -12.84 15.04 0.78
C VAL A 665 -13.24 14.11 -0.36
N ALA A 666 -14.05 13.11 -0.06
CA ALA A 666 -14.58 12.18 -1.05
C ALA A 666 -16.09 12.36 -1.30
N SER A 667 -16.59 11.99 -2.48
CA SER A 667 -18.03 12.03 -2.81
C SER A 667 -18.41 10.98 -3.84
N ALA A 668 -19.54 10.30 -3.64
CA ALA A 668 -20.11 9.38 -4.63
C ALA A 668 -20.69 10.12 -5.85
N ARG A 669 -20.80 9.42 -6.99
CA ARG A 669 -21.16 9.98 -8.30
C ARG A 669 -22.60 10.53 -8.34
N GLU A 670 -23.54 9.92 -7.63
CA GLU A 670 -24.92 10.38 -7.44
C GLU A 670 -24.96 11.72 -6.69
N VAL A 671 -24.19 11.84 -5.61
CA VAL A 671 -24.10 13.07 -4.82
C VAL A 671 -23.48 14.20 -5.64
N LEU A 672 -22.53 13.88 -6.53
CA LEU A 672 -21.91 14.82 -7.46
C LEU A 672 -22.86 15.25 -8.59
N ALA A 673 -23.73 14.36 -9.04
CA ALA A 673 -24.78 14.63 -10.01
C ALA A 673 -26.02 15.32 -9.41
N GLN A 674 -26.25 15.22 -8.10
CA GLN A 674 -27.45 15.72 -7.41
C GLN A 674 -27.77 17.18 -7.81
N GLU A 675 -29.01 17.42 -8.21
CA GLU A 675 -29.50 18.77 -8.43
C GLU A 675 -29.90 19.43 -7.10
N ILE A 676 -29.38 20.63 -6.84
CA ILE A 676 -29.69 21.40 -5.64
C ILE A 676 -30.09 22.84 -5.98
N LYS A 677 -30.90 23.45 -5.10
CA LYS A 677 -31.17 24.89 -5.14
C LYS A 677 -29.86 25.66 -4.88
N PRO A 678 -29.57 26.75 -5.62
CA PRO A 678 -28.39 27.57 -5.38
C PRO A 678 -28.38 28.18 -3.97
N TYR A 679 -27.25 28.07 -3.26
CA TYR A 679 -26.99 28.79 -2.01
C TYR A 679 -25.56 29.36 -1.98
N SER A 680 -25.34 30.37 -1.14
CA SER A 680 -24.04 30.95 -0.81
C SER A 680 -23.59 30.51 0.59
N LEU A 681 -22.29 30.60 0.84
CA LEU A 681 -21.79 30.84 2.19
C LEU A 681 -21.18 32.24 2.18
N ASP A 682 -21.26 32.92 3.32
CA ASP A 682 -20.27 33.92 3.68
C ASP A 682 -18.92 33.20 3.81
N GLN A 683 -17.89 33.71 3.15
CA GLN A 683 -16.55 33.09 3.10
C GLN A 683 -15.66 33.58 4.25
N GLU A 684 -15.98 34.73 4.84
CA GLU A 684 -15.21 35.38 5.91
C GLU A 684 -15.35 34.61 7.23
N GLN A 685 -16.46 33.87 7.40
CA GLN A 685 -16.71 32.96 8.52
C GLN A 685 -15.84 31.67 8.52
N TRP A 686 -15.07 31.41 7.45
CA TRP A 686 -14.29 30.17 7.27
C TRP A 686 -12.77 30.41 7.26
N VAL A 687 -12.33 31.47 7.94
CA VAL A 687 -10.91 31.77 8.19
C VAL A 687 -10.21 30.68 9.02
N PRO A 688 -8.90 30.47 8.84
CA PRO A 688 -8.12 29.58 9.70
C PRO A 688 -8.02 30.09 11.14
N VAL A 689 -7.66 29.21 12.07
CA VAL A 689 -7.30 29.58 13.45
C VAL A 689 -6.07 30.49 13.43
N GLY A 690 -6.12 31.59 14.19
CA GLY A 690 -5.03 32.55 14.29
C GLY A 690 -3.75 31.99 14.94
N PRO A 691 -2.62 32.70 14.84
CA PRO A 691 -1.34 32.28 15.40
C PRO A 691 -1.39 32.20 16.93
N GLY A 692 -0.73 31.19 17.51
CA GLY A 692 -0.55 31.08 18.96
C GLY A 692 0.62 31.94 19.43
N ALA A 693 0.45 32.67 20.53
CA ALA A 693 1.51 33.45 21.16
C ALA A 693 2.15 32.70 22.33
N LEU A 694 3.38 33.10 22.69
CA LEU A 694 4.02 32.67 23.92
C LEU A 694 3.41 33.37 25.15
N PRO A 695 3.21 32.66 26.28
CA PRO A 695 2.96 33.25 27.59
C PRO A 695 4.08 34.23 28.01
N HIS A 696 3.75 35.27 28.78
CA HIS A 696 4.70 36.34 29.14
C HIS A 696 5.89 35.83 29.98
N ASP A 697 5.64 34.88 30.88
CA ASP A 697 6.67 34.16 31.63
C ASP A 697 7.60 33.37 30.70
N ALA A 698 7.04 32.68 29.71
CA ALA A 698 7.82 31.96 28.69
C ALA A 698 8.71 32.89 27.85
N VAL A 699 8.19 34.05 27.42
CA VAL A 699 8.97 35.07 26.69
C VAL A 699 10.15 35.53 27.54
N ARG A 700 9.89 35.94 28.79
CA ARG A 700 10.93 36.37 29.76
C ARG A 700 11.97 35.28 29.96
N ASP A 701 11.56 34.03 30.19
CA ASP A 701 12.46 32.95 30.60
C ASP A 701 13.34 32.46 29.43
N ILE A 702 12.79 32.38 28.22
CA ILE A 702 13.56 32.08 27.00
C ILE A 702 14.54 33.23 26.69
N ALA A 703 14.08 34.49 26.70
CA ALA A 703 14.93 35.66 26.44
C ALA A 703 16.07 35.77 27.47
N THR A 704 15.76 35.59 28.76
CA THR A 704 16.75 35.61 29.85
C THR A 704 17.76 34.47 29.70
N ALA A 705 17.33 33.28 29.26
CA ALA A 705 18.22 32.16 29.01
C ALA A 705 19.15 32.39 27.81
N LEU A 706 18.61 32.86 26.68
CA LEU A 706 19.39 33.20 25.48
C LEU A 706 20.46 34.26 25.76
N VAL A 707 20.12 35.32 26.51
CA VAL A 707 21.07 36.38 26.85
C VAL A 707 22.12 35.90 27.86
N ARG A 708 21.76 35.06 28.84
CA ARG A 708 22.69 34.59 29.90
C ARG A 708 23.58 33.43 29.50
N ALA A 709 23.21 32.64 28.50
CA ALA A 709 24.03 31.55 27.99
C ALA A 709 25.38 32.04 27.45
N GLU A 710 26.40 31.19 27.53
CA GLU A 710 27.74 31.44 26.99
C GLU A 710 27.84 31.04 25.51
N ARG A 711 27.25 29.90 25.12
CA ARG A 711 27.29 29.32 23.76
C ARG A 711 25.87 28.96 23.27
N PRO A 712 24.92 29.91 23.26
CA PRO A 712 23.53 29.66 22.86
C PRO A 712 23.42 29.16 21.42
N LEU A 713 22.60 28.12 21.23
CA LEU A 713 22.30 27.49 19.94
C LEU A 713 20.79 27.56 19.67
N ILE A 714 20.40 28.18 18.55
CA ILE A 714 19.06 28.02 18.00
C ILE A 714 19.07 26.84 17.04
N VAL A 715 18.10 25.93 17.16
CA VAL A 715 17.89 24.82 16.21
C VAL A 715 16.50 24.95 15.60
N THR A 716 16.43 25.01 14.27
CA THR A 716 15.19 25.13 13.50
C THR A 716 15.21 24.21 12.28
N GLY A 717 14.04 23.81 11.77
CA GLY A 717 13.93 23.07 10.51
C GLY A 717 12.73 23.44 9.63
N TYR A 718 11.74 24.13 10.18
CA TYR A 718 10.50 24.48 9.49
C TYR A 718 10.07 25.95 9.63
N SER A 719 10.80 26.80 10.38
CA SER A 719 10.39 28.20 10.57
C SER A 719 10.38 29.01 9.26
N GLY A 720 11.24 28.64 8.30
CA GLY A 720 11.35 29.25 6.97
C GLY A 720 10.12 29.12 6.06
N ARG A 721 9.13 28.28 6.42
CA ARG A 721 7.82 28.22 5.74
C ARG A 721 7.10 29.56 5.79
N ASP A 722 7.27 30.31 6.88
CA ASP A 722 6.95 31.73 6.90
C ASP A 722 8.21 32.51 6.49
N ARG A 723 8.15 33.14 5.33
CA ARG A 723 9.28 33.86 4.73
C ARG A 723 9.71 35.09 5.52
N ARG A 724 8.98 35.46 6.58
CA ARG A 724 9.31 36.54 7.53
C ARG A 724 10.12 36.06 8.75
N CYS A 725 10.14 34.75 9.03
CA CYS A 725 10.92 34.18 10.14
C CYS A 725 12.44 34.35 10.00
N PRO A 726 13.06 34.19 8.81
CA PRO A 726 14.51 34.36 8.66
C PRO A 726 14.99 35.75 9.09
N ASP A 727 14.25 36.80 8.73
CA ASP A 727 14.61 38.20 9.08
C ASP A 727 14.52 38.45 10.59
N LEU A 728 13.53 37.86 11.28
CA LEU A 728 13.42 37.92 12.74
C LEU A 728 14.49 37.07 13.45
N LEU A 729 14.89 35.93 12.88
CA LEU A 729 16.01 35.14 13.41
C LEU A 729 17.32 35.90 13.27
N VAL A 730 17.54 36.60 12.15
CA VAL A 730 18.71 37.50 11.98
C VAL A 730 18.67 38.60 13.02
N ALA A 731 17.54 39.30 13.18
CA ALA A 731 17.39 40.33 14.20
C ALA A 731 17.64 39.82 15.63
N LEU A 732 17.32 38.56 15.94
CA LEU A 732 17.64 37.92 17.23
C LEU A 732 19.13 37.54 17.36
N ALA A 733 19.76 37.04 16.29
CA ALA A 733 21.17 36.65 16.25
C ALA A 733 22.14 37.85 16.18
N ASP A 734 21.65 39.02 15.80
CA ASP A 734 22.34 40.32 15.90
C ASP A 734 22.16 40.96 17.30
N LEU A 735 20.97 40.85 17.90
CA LEU A 735 20.71 41.34 19.27
C LEU A 735 21.54 40.62 20.34
N ILE A 736 21.90 39.35 20.12
CA ILE A 736 22.69 38.56 21.08
C ILE A 736 23.96 38.04 20.39
N PRO A 737 25.05 38.82 20.39
CA PRO A 737 26.35 38.41 19.86
C PRO A 737 26.84 37.09 20.51
N GLY A 738 27.12 36.10 19.66
CA GLY A 738 27.49 34.74 20.07
C GLY A 738 26.41 33.68 19.85
N ILE A 739 25.17 34.04 19.51
CA ILE A 739 24.18 33.06 19.01
C ILE A 739 24.70 32.37 17.75
N ARG A 740 24.57 31.04 17.72
CA ARG A 740 24.66 30.17 16.53
C ARG A 740 23.27 29.70 16.11
N VAL A 741 23.04 29.50 14.82
CA VAL A 741 21.77 29.02 14.25
C VAL A 741 22.02 27.81 13.36
N HIS A 742 21.46 26.67 13.79
CA HIS A 742 21.51 25.36 13.14
C HIS A 742 20.21 25.11 12.38
N ASP A 743 20.28 25.09 11.05
CA ASP A 743 19.15 24.75 10.17
C ASP A 743 19.20 23.25 9.85
N THR A 744 18.24 22.48 10.39
CA THR A 744 18.09 21.04 10.11
C THR A 744 17.50 20.76 8.73
N GLY A 745 17.16 21.79 7.96
CA GLY A 745 16.78 21.75 6.56
C GLY A 745 15.54 20.91 6.30
N GLY A 746 14.49 21.08 7.11
CA GLY A 746 13.23 20.37 6.95
C GLY A 746 12.57 20.71 5.61
N SER A 747 11.87 21.84 5.53
CA SER A 747 11.03 22.18 4.37
C SER A 747 11.56 23.33 3.50
N ASP A 748 12.11 24.37 4.11
CA ASP A 748 12.49 25.64 3.47
C ASP A 748 13.65 26.24 4.28
N MET A 749 14.57 26.99 3.66
CA MET A 749 15.66 27.63 4.41
C MET A 749 15.11 28.53 5.53
N CYS A 750 15.58 28.29 6.75
CA CYS A 750 15.16 28.96 7.97
C CYS A 750 16.11 30.10 8.38
N PHE A 751 17.40 30.04 7.98
CA PHE A 751 18.39 31.07 8.32
C PHE A 751 19.38 31.34 7.16
N PRO A 752 19.69 32.62 6.82
CA PRO A 752 20.58 32.95 5.71
C PRO A 752 21.99 32.36 5.86
N PHE A 753 22.51 31.70 4.82
CA PHE A 753 23.86 31.15 4.88
C PHE A 753 24.95 32.22 5.04
N SER A 754 24.75 33.41 4.46
CA SER A 754 25.71 34.52 4.49
C SER A 754 25.81 35.28 5.83
N HIS A 755 24.97 34.95 6.83
CA HIS A 755 25.03 35.57 8.16
C HIS A 755 25.99 34.79 9.06
N SER A 756 26.82 35.48 9.85
CA SER A 756 27.91 34.83 10.59
C SER A 756 27.44 33.83 11.65
N ALA A 757 26.20 33.95 12.13
CA ALA A 757 25.59 32.97 13.03
C ALA A 757 25.16 31.67 12.34
N SER A 758 25.21 31.58 11.02
CA SER A 758 24.78 30.40 10.30
C SER A 758 25.81 29.28 10.42
N GLU A 759 25.36 28.11 10.91
CA GLU A 759 26.07 26.84 10.74
C GLU A 759 25.80 26.21 9.36
N GLY A 760 24.90 26.81 8.57
CA GLY A 760 24.40 26.28 7.31
C GLY A 760 23.38 25.14 7.50
N PHE A 761 22.98 24.52 6.40
CA PHE A 761 22.16 23.30 6.44
C PHE A 761 23.00 22.14 7.01
N ARG A 762 22.55 21.58 8.14
CA ARG A 762 23.21 20.48 8.83
C ARG A 762 22.14 19.48 9.27
N LEU A 763 22.27 18.22 8.86
CA LEU A 763 21.33 17.18 9.31
C LEU A 763 21.52 16.89 10.81
N SER A 764 20.48 16.39 11.48
CA SER A 764 20.39 16.24 12.95
C SER A 764 21.44 15.34 13.61
N PHE A 765 22.44 14.83 12.89
CA PHE A 765 23.58 14.10 13.43
C PHE A 765 24.86 14.95 13.56
N ASP A 766 24.79 16.24 13.25
CA ASP A 766 25.89 17.21 13.34
C ASP A 766 26.37 17.46 14.79
N GLU A 767 27.62 17.86 14.97
CA GLU A 767 28.24 17.96 16.29
C GLU A 767 28.04 19.32 16.99
N CYS A 768 27.45 20.33 16.32
CA CYS A 768 27.21 21.67 16.89
C CYS A 768 26.38 21.69 18.19
N THR A 769 25.64 20.62 18.50
CA THR A 769 24.91 20.46 19.75
C THR A 769 25.80 20.09 20.94
N LYS A 770 27.00 19.52 20.74
CA LYS A 770 27.80 18.93 21.81
C LYS A 770 28.45 19.93 22.77
N ASP A 771 28.59 21.20 22.36
CA ASP A 771 29.31 22.23 23.12
C ASP A 771 28.42 23.39 23.59
N THR A 772 27.10 23.30 23.44
CA THR A 772 26.16 24.34 23.87
C THR A 772 25.72 24.18 25.33
N ASP A 773 25.52 25.30 26.02
CA ASP A 773 24.94 25.39 27.37
C ASP A 773 23.45 25.78 27.35
N MET A 774 22.89 26.16 26.20
CA MET A 774 21.50 26.57 26.04
C MET A 774 21.01 26.33 24.62
N VAL A 775 19.91 25.58 24.48
CA VAL A 775 19.30 25.28 23.19
C VAL A 775 17.90 25.88 23.10
N PHE A 776 17.66 26.70 22.09
CA PHE A 776 16.32 27.12 21.69
C PHE A 776 15.86 26.29 20.48
N LEU A 777 14.96 25.34 20.72
CA LEU A 777 14.30 24.57 19.67
C LEU A 777 13.12 25.38 19.13
N LEU A 778 13.15 25.72 17.86
CA LEU A 778 12.12 26.48 17.16
C LEU A 778 11.64 25.71 15.93
N ASP A 779 10.39 25.24 15.91
CA ASP A 779 9.75 24.67 14.71
C ASP A 779 10.60 23.53 14.09
N CYS A 780 10.85 22.47 14.86
CA CYS A 780 11.82 21.42 14.54
C CYS A 780 11.46 20.04 15.15
N ASP A 781 11.06 19.08 14.30
CA ASP A 781 10.66 17.73 14.76
C ASP A 781 11.82 16.92 15.38
N VAL A 782 13.04 17.05 14.82
CA VAL A 782 14.20 16.19 15.11
C VAL A 782 15.46 17.05 15.19
N PRO A 783 15.75 17.68 16.35
CA PRO A 783 16.86 18.61 16.50
C PRO A 783 18.23 17.94 16.68
N TRP A 784 18.27 16.70 17.16
CA TRP A 784 19.50 15.89 17.22
C TRP A 784 19.19 14.38 17.19
N ILE A 785 20.21 13.53 17.05
CA ILE A 785 20.11 12.08 17.24
C ILE A 785 20.59 11.72 18.65
N PRO A 786 19.70 11.33 19.60
CA PRO A 786 20.07 11.15 21.01
C PRO A 786 21.17 10.11 21.29
N SER A 787 21.43 9.19 20.35
CA SER A 787 22.50 8.18 20.43
C SER A 787 23.82 8.59 19.77
N ARG A 788 23.94 9.80 19.20
CA ARG A 788 25.14 10.29 18.50
C ARG A 788 25.61 11.66 18.98
N ASN A 789 24.70 12.61 19.06
CA ASN A 789 24.97 14.04 19.30
C ASN A 789 23.93 14.69 20.23
N PRO A 790 23.61 14.10 21.40
CA PRO A 790 22.83 14.82 22.41
C PRO A 790 23.63 16.05 22.92
N PRO A 791 22.96 17.15 23.29
CA PRO A 791 23.62 18.25 23.98
C PRO A 791 24.07 17.84 25.40
N PRO A 792 24.94 18.63 26.04
CA PRO A 792 25.34 18.44 27.44
C PRO A 792 24.14 18.27 28.38
N LYS A 793 24.29 17.47 29.44
CA LYS A 793 23.19 17.10 30.37
C LYS A 793 22.65 18.30 31.16
N ASP A 794 23.48 19.32 31.31
CA ASP A 794 23.26 20.59 31.98
C ASP A 794 22.76 21.69 31.03
N ALA A 795 22.71 21.45 29.71
CA ALA A 795 22.29 22.43 28.73
C ALA A 795 20.79 22.78 28.85
N LYS A 796 20.49 24.07 28.90
CA LYS A 796 19.11 24.58 29.04
C LYS A 796 18.35 24.53 27.72
N VAL A 797 17.71 23.38 27.45
CA VAL A 797 16.81 23.21 26.30
C VAL A 797 15.43 23.83 26.59
N TYR A 798 14.92 24.67 25.69
CA TYR A 798 13.53 25.13 25.61
C TYR A 798 12.94 24.85 24.22
N HIS A 799 11.63 24.54 24.13
CA HIS A 799 10.99 24.15 22.86
C HIS A 799 9.75 24.97 22.53
N VAL A 800 9.73 25.57 21.33
CA VAL A 800 8.60 26.30 20.76
C VAL A 800 8.32 25.77 19.35
N ASP A 801 7.17 25.13 19.18
CA ASP A 801 6.68 24.63 17.89
C ASP A 801 5.14 24.77 17.91
N CYS A 802 4.47 24.65 16.78
CA CYS A 802 3.02 24.49 16.73
C CYS A 802 2.53 23.08 17.11
N ASP A 803 3.42 22.07 17.17
CA ASP A 803 3.19 20.75 17.78
C ASP A 803 4.41 20.28 18.59
N PRO A 804 4.71 20.89 19.76
CA PRO A 804 5.95 20.67 20.52
C PRO A 804 6.01 19.31 21.25
N LEU A 805 5.07 18.41 20.96
CA LEU A 805 5.02 17.02 21.41
C LEU A 805 5.15 16.01 20.25
N ASN A 806 5.24 16.49 19.01
CA ASN A 806 5.36 15.70 17.78
C ASN A 806 4.30 14.58 17.69
N GLN A 807 3.01 14.93 17.68
CA GLN A 807 1.89 13.97 17.76
C GLN A 807 1.88 12.92 16.63
N GLN A 808 2.49 13.21 15.48
CA GLN A 808 2.66 12.26 14.37
C GLN A 808 3.89 11.34 14.51
N ILE A 809 4.73 11.51 15.54
CA ILE A 809 5.97 10.75 15.77
C ILE A 809 5.86 9.94 17.08
N PRO A 810 5.50 8.63 17.04
CA PRO A 810 5.23 7.83 18.24
C PRO A 810 6.41 7.61 19.20
N VAL A 811 7.61 8.06 18.83
CA VAL A 811 8.85 7.94 19.61
C VAL A 811 9.59 9.27 19.51
N SER A 812 9.21 10.25 20.33
CA SER A 812 9.90 11.54 20.47
C SER A 812 10.07 11.86 21.95
N PHE A 813 11.31 11.98 22.41
CA PHE A 813 11.67 12.08 23.83
C PHE A 813 12.71 13.19 24.13
N PHE A 814 12.78 14.23 23.30
CA PHE A 814 13.74 15.33 23.47
C PHE A 814 13.48 16.09 24.80
N PRO A 815 14.40 16.06 25.78
CA PRO A 815 14.20 16.77 27.05
C PRO A 815 14.14 18.29 26.84
N ALA A 816 13.29 18.97 27.61
CA ALA A 816 13.19 20.42 27.61
C ALA A 816 12.70 20.93 28.98
N HIS A 817 13.21 22.08 29.41
CA HIS A 817 12.84 22.75 30.67
C HIS A 817 11.49 23.47 30.56
N GLY A 818 11.11 23.85 29.34
CA GLY A 818 9.78 24.36 29.01
C GLY A 818 9.42 24.02 27.56
N ARG A 819 8.13 23.76 27.30
CA ARG A 819 7.59 23.53 25.96
C ARG A 819 6.30 24.31 25.78
N TRP A 820 6.17 25.05 24.68
CA TRP A 820 4.98 25.86 24.39
C TRP A 820 4.50 25.68 22.96
N LYS A 821 3.17 25.63 22.78
CA LYS A 821 2.52 25.60 21.47
C LYS A 821 2.30 27.03 20.97
N ALA A 822 3.14 27.50 20.05
CA ALA A 822 3.05 28.84 19.48
C ALA A 822 3.36 28.86 17.98
N ASP A 823 3.10 29.99 17.34
CA ASP A 823 3.52 30.29 15.97
C ASP A 823 4.96 30.85 15.98
N SER A 824 5.78 30.37 15.04
CA SER A 824 7.21 30.68 14.94
C SER A 824 7.48 32.18 14.73
N PHE A 825 6.68 32.86 13.91
CA PHE A 825 6.83 34.30 13.65
C PHE A 825 6.38 35.14 14.85
N THR A 826 5.25 34.78 15.47
CA THR A 826 4.75 35.46 16.67
C THR A 826 5.72 35.29 17.85
N ALA A 827 6.21 34.08 18.11
CA ALA A 827 7.15 33.79 19.18
C ALA A 827 8.48 34.58 19.01
N LEU A 828 9.05 34.60 17.81
CA LEU A 828 10.25 35.38 17.51
C LEU A 828 10.01 36.89 17.69
N SER A 829 8.86 37.40 17.25
CA SER A 829 8.50 38.81 17.41
C SER A 829 8.48 39.21 18.89
N GLN A 830 7.81 38.42 19.73
CA GLN A 830 7.73 38.65 21.18
C GLN A 830 9.13 38.61 21.85
N LEU A 831 10.00 37.68 21.45
CA LEU A 831 11.36 37.58 22.00
C LEU A 831 12.23 38.78 21.60
N VAL A 832 12.24 39.15 20.31
CA VAL A 832 12.99 40.30 19.78
C VAL A 832 12.52 41.61 20.40
N GLU A 833 11.21 41.79 20.58
CA GLU A 833 10.63 42.96 21.26
C GLU A 833 10.98 42.99 22.75
N TYR A 834 10.84 41.87 23.46
CA TYR A 834 11.18 41.78 24.88
C TYR A 834 12.66 42.12 25.14
N ILE A 835 13.59 41.55 24.36
CA ILE A 835 15.04 41.79 24.52
C ILE A 835 15.41 43.26 24.24
N ARG A 836 14.71 43.93 23.33
CA ARG A 836 14.93 45.36 23.03
C ARG A 836 14.39 46.29 24.13
N ASN A 837 13.29 45.92 24.77
CA ASN A 837 12.59 46.76 25.75
C ASN A 837 13.00 46.48 27.21
N ASP A 838 13.55 45.30 27.52
CA ASP A 838 14.06 44.96 28.86
C ASP A 838 15.40 45.66 29.13
N ALA A 839 15.37 46.69 29.97
CA ALA A 839 16.54 47.49 30.33
C ALA A 839 17.63 46.69 31.09
N SER A 840 17.29 45.57 31.73
CA SER A 840 18.26 44.70 32.40
C SER A 840 19.03 43.88 31.36
N LEU A 841 18.33 43.22 30.45
CA LEU A 841 18.95 42.47 29.34
C LEU A 841 19.75 43.40 28.41
N GLY A 842 19.19 44.56 28.04
CA GLY A 842 19.86 45.59 27.24
C GLY A 842 21.06 46.26 27.93
N THR A 843 21.17 46.15 29.26
CA THR A 843 22.40 46.54 30.00
C THR A 843 23.39 45.38 30.02
N GLN A 844 22.93 44.14 30.27
CA GLN A 844 23.78 42.95 30.28
C GLN A 844 24.49 42.74 28.93
N LEU A 845 23.80 42.97 27.82
CA LEU A 845 24.33 42.83 26.45
C LEU A 845 25.48 43.80 26.10
N LYS A 846 25.72 44.85 26.90
CA LYS A 846 26.82 45.81 26.71
C LYS A 846 28.14 45.33 27.32
N ASP A 847 28.15 44.21 28.04
CA ASP A 847 29.36 43.59 28.57
C ASP A 847 30.30 43.17 27.42
N PRO A 848 31.61 43.51 27.46
CA PRO A 848 32.58 43.16 26.41
C PRO A 848 32.61 41.67 26.00
N LYS A 849 32.19 40.75 26.88
CA LYS A 849 32.10 39.31 26.56
C LYS A 849 31.09 38.97 25.45
N TYR A 850 30.11 39.82 25.17
CA TYR A 850 29.23 39.64 24.00
C TYR A 850 29.98 39.97 22.71
N GLY A 851 30.65 41.13 22.65
CA GLY A 851 31.51 41.51 21.51
C GLY A 851 32.61 40.48 21.23
N ALA A 852 33.26 39.95 22.28
CA ALA A 852 34.26 38.90 22.15
C ALA A 852 33.69 37.59 21.55
N ARG A 853 32.46 37.21 21.90
CA ARG A 853 31.77 36.03 21.35
C ARG A 853 31.27 36.23 19.93
N GLY A 854 30.78 37.43 19.59
CA GLY A 854 30.52 37.82 18.20
C GLY A 854 31.77 37.62 17.34
N ALA A 855 32.87 38.27 17.70
CA ALA A 855 34.13 38.15 16.97
C ALA A 855 34.69 36.70 16.90
N ALA A 856 34.42 35.86 17.91
CA ALA A 856 34.79 34.44 17.86
C ALA A 856 33.93 33.64 16.85
N ARG A 857 32.61 33.87 16.85
CA ARG A 857 31.66 33.32 15.87
C ARG A 857 32.03 33.74 14.45
N ASP A 858 32.34 35.02 14.25
CA ASP A 858 32.67 35.59 12.94
C ASP A 858 33.95 34.95 12.36
N ARG A 859 34.99 34.72 13.20
CA ARG A 859 36.20 33.99 12.80
C ARG A 859 35.92 32.52 12.45
N ALA A 860 35.08 31.82 13.23
CA ALA A 860 34.70 30.45 12.94
C ALA A 860 33.92 30.33 11.62
N HIS A 861 33.03 31.29 11.35
CA HIS A 861 32.30 31.38 10.10
C HIS A 861 33.23 31.65 8.90
N ALA A 862 34.17 32.59 9.02
CA ALA A 862 35.15 32.87 7.96
C ALA A 862 35.99 31.63 7.61
N ALA A 863 36.54 30.95 8.62
CA ALA A 863 37.29 29.70 8.43
C ALA A 863 36.44 28.59 7.78
N ARG A 864 35.14 28.50 8.12
CA ARG A 864 34.18 27.58 7.50
C ARG A 864 33.94 27.91 6.02
N LEU A 865 33.89 29.19 5.64
CA LEU A 865 33.78 29.60 4.23
C LEU A 865 35.04 29.28 3.42
N GLU A 866 36.24 29.48 3.99
CA GLU A 866 37.52 29.15 3.36
C GLU A 866 37.67 27.64 3.13
N ASP A 867 37.39 26.81 4.14
CA ASP A 867 37.33 25.35 4.04
C ASP A 867 36.35 24.90 2.95
N ILE A 868 35.12 25.41 2.95
CA ILE A 868 34.12 25.12 1.91
C ILE A 868 34.64 25.47 0.50
N ALA A 869 35.23 26.64 0.32
CA ALA A 869 35.76 27.06 -0.98
C ALA A 869 36.90 26.13 -1.45
N SER A 870 37.80 25.73 -0.54
CA SER A 870 38.94 24.85 -0.84
C SER A 870 38.55 23.48 -1.41
N ARG A 871 37.35 22.98 -1.07
CA ARG A 871 36.85 21.66 -1.50
C ARG A 871 36.44 21.61 -2.97
N ALA A 872 36.15 22.76 -3.60
CA ALA A 872 35.66 22.84 -4.98
C ALA A 872 36.82 22.77 -5.99
N ARG A 873 37.07 21.59 -6.55
CA ARG A 873 38.17 21.38 -7.52
C ARG A 873 37.71 21.72 -8.94
N LEU A 874 38.10 22.89 -9.45
CA LEU A 874 37.55 23.53 -10.66
C LEU A 874 38.44 23.47 -11.94
N GLY A 875 39.39 22.54 -12.03
CA GLY A 875 40.12 22.25 -13.28
C GLY A 875 39.23 21.55 -14.31
N ASP A 876 39.39 21.86 -15.59
CA ASP A 876 38.43 21.48 -16.64
C ASP A 876 38.24 19.97 -16.82
N ASP A 877 39.30 19.17 -16.74
CA ASP A 877 39.27 17.70 -16.84
C ASP A 877 38.75 16.99 -15.57
N HIS A 878 38.49 17.71 -14.48
CA HIS A 878 38.04 17.09 -13.24
C HIS A 878 36.65 16.49 -13.39
N VAL A 879 36.48 15.27 -12.88
CA VAL A 879 35.18 14.61 -12.71
C VAL A 879 34.30 15.45 -11.78
N LEU A 880 33.01 15.50 -12.09
CA LEU A 880 32.03 16.25 -11.31
C LEU A 880 31.77 15.60 -9.95
N ASP A 881 31.66 16.42 -8.91
CA ASP A 881 31.26 16.04 -7.55
C ASP A 881 30.36 17.10 -6.92
N ALA A 882 29.73 16.79 -5.79
CA ALA A 882 28.79 17.72 -5.15
C ALA A 882 29.42 19.08 -4.76
N SER A 883 30.75 19.15 -4.60
CA SER A 883 31.45 20.40 -4.30
C SER A 883 31.63 21.26 -5.55
N ASN A 884 32.20 20.72 -6.63
CA ASN A 884 32.41 21.49 -7.85
C ASN A 884 31.09 21.81 -8.59
N ILE A 885 30.09 20.93 -8.55
CA ILE A 885 28.74 21.20 -9.09
C ILE A 885 28.09 22.39 -8.37
N GLY A 886 28.06 22.38 -7.03
CA GLY A 886 27.44 23.46 -6.26
C GLY A 886 28.14 24.81 -6.47
N SER A 887 29.47 24.80 -6.54
CA SER A 887 30.28 25.99 -6.80
C SER A 887 30.02 26.58 -8.20
N LEU A 888 29.97 25.73 -9.23
CA LEU A 888 29.66 26.13 -10.62
C LEU A 888 28.20 26.63 -10.77
N LEU A 889 27.24 25.99 -10.11
CA LEU A 889 25.84 26.43 -10.10
C LEU A 889 25.69 27.80 -9.43
N ARG A 890 26.35 28.05 -8.29
CA ARG A 890 26.31 29.35 -7.60
C ARG A 890 26.91 30.49 -8.42
N SER A 891 27.98 30.20 -9.16
CA SER A 891 28.72 31.20 -9.96
C SER A 891 28.16 31.42 -11.36
N SER A 892 27.30 30.51 -11.86
CA SER A 892 26.75 30.57 -13.23
C SER A 892 25.24 30.83 -13.30
N LEU A 893 24.50 30.74 -12.19
CA LEU A 893 23.06 30.97 -12.15
C LEU A 893 22.70 32.29 -11.43
N PRO A 894 21.58 32.96 -11.77
CA PRO A 894 21.16 34.20 -11.11
C PRO A 894 20.98 34.05 -9.59
N GLY A 895 21.29 35.09 -8.82
CA GLY A 895 21.08 35.11 -7.36
C GLY A 895 19.60 35.00 -6.94
N SER A 896 18.67 35.26 -7.86
CA SER A 896 17.23 35.04 -7.75
C SER A 896 16.77 33.61 -8.02
N THR A 897 17.70 32.67 -8.27
CA THR A 897 17.38 31.24 -8.42
C THR A 897 16.69 30.69 -7.17
N THR A 898 15.75 29.78 -7.41
CA THR A 898 15.07 28.98 -6.38
C THR A 898 15.46 27.52 -6.56
N PHE A 899 16.18 26.97 -5.59
CA PHE A 899 16.65 25.59 -5.60
C PHE A 899 15.59 24.66 -4.97
N VAL A 900 15.16 23.66 -5.73
CA VAL A 900 14.21 22.63 -5.26
C VAL A 900 14.97 21.32 -5.15
N ILE A 901 15.25 20.91 -3.91
CA ILE A 901 16.31 19.95 -3.60
C ILE A 901 15.74 18.61 -3.15
N GLU A 902 16.29 17.55 -3.73
CA GLU A 902 16.06 16.16 -3.32
C GLU A 902 17.31 15.29 -3.59
N ALA A 903 18.48 15.85 -3.28
CA ALA A 903 19.79 15.24 -3.46
C ALA A 903 20.22 14.51 -2.17
N VAL A 904 19.49 13.46 -1.77
CA VAL A 904 19.52 12.82 -0.43
C VAL A 904 20.90 12.73 0.24
N THR A 905 21.93 12.24 -0.45
CA THR A 905 23.29 12.06 0.12
C THR A 905 24.29 13.17 -0.22
N ALA A 906 23.87 14.21 -0.93
CA ALA A 906 24.72 15.33 -1.39
C ALA A 906 24.21 16.71 -0.93
N ALA A 907 22.99 16.79 -0.37
CA ALA A 907 22.31 18.06 -0.06
C ALA A 907 23.09 18.97 0.92
N GLN A 908 23.83 18.41 1.89
CA GLN A 908 24.67 19.22 2.79
C GLN A 908 25.82 19.89 2.02
N THR A 909 26.60 19.12 1.25
CA THR A 909 27.69 19.63 0.40
C THR A 909 27.19 20.65 -0.64
N LEU A 910 26.02 20.40 -1.23
CA LEU A 910 25.39 21.34 -2.17
C LEU A 910 24.99 22.64 -1.47
N SER A 911 24.40 22.58 -0.27
CA SER A 911 24.04 23.79 0.50
C SER A 911 25.27 24.60 0.90
N ASP A 912 26.34 23.93 1.34
CA ASP A 912 27.61 24.57 1.67
C ASP A 912 28.20 25.36 0.49
N GLN A 913 28.09 24.85 -0.74
CA GLN A 913 28.61 25.52 -1.93
C GLN A 913 27.65 26.56 -2.52
N LEU A 914 26.35 26.28 -2.51
CA LEU A 914 25.30 27.15 -3.06
C LEU A 914 24.99 28.35 -2.17
N GLN A 915 25.18 28.22 -0.85
CA GLN A 915 25.04 29.26 0.18
C GLN A 915 23.70 30.02 0.11
N PRO A 916 22.55 29.31 0.13
CA PRO A 916 21.23 29.92 -0.01
C PRO A 916 20.95 30.92 1.13
N SER A 917 20.78 32.19 0.76
CA SER A 917 20.70 33.29 1.74
C SER A 917 19.43 34.15 1.63
N ARG A 918 18.65 34.03 0.55
CA ARG A 918 17.34 34.68 0.39
C ARG A 918 16.21 33.77 0.88
N ALA A 919 15.26 34.28 1.66
CA ALA A 919 14.11 33.50 2.14
C ALA A 919 13.36 32.80 0.98
N GLY A 920 13.17 31.48 1.09
CA GLY A 920 12.55 30.65 0.05
C GLY A 920 13.41 30.40 -1.20
N SER A 921 14.72 30.68 -1.17
CA SER A 921 15.66 30.29 -2.26
C SER A 921 16.08 28.82 -2.24
N TRP A 922 15.75 28.08 -1.17
CA TRP A 922 16.00 26.65 -1.02
C TRP A 922 14.76 25.98 -0.44
N ILE A 923 14.25 24.95 -1.11
CA ILE A 923 13.02 24.24 -0.75
C ILE A 923 13.27 22.71 -0.83
N ASN A 924 13.08 22.04 0.31
CA ASN A 924 13.18 20.58 0.50
C ASN A 924 11.78 19.97 0.62
N CYS A 925 11.65 18.65 0.52
CA CYS A 925 10.32 17.99 0.65
C CYS A 925 9.68 18.11 2.04
N GLY A 926 10.39 18.51 3.10
CA GLY A 926 9.83 18.60 4.46
C GLY A 926 9.60 17.24 5.13
N ALA A 927 10.14 16.15 4.58
CA ALA A 927 9.77 14.79 4.95
C ALA A 927 10.79 13.76 4.43
N THR A 928 10.37 12.50 4.27
CA THR A 928 11.23 11.37 3.89
C THR A 928 10.77 10.60 2.64
N GLY A 929 9.71 11.05 1.95
CA GLY A 929 9.20 10.41 0.74
C GLY A 929 9.96 10.85 -0.50
N ILE A 930 10.75 9.97 -1.11
CA ILE A 930 11.50 10.28 -2.34
C ILE A 930 10.59 10.38 -3.57
N GLY A 931 10.98 11.19 -4.54
CA GLY A 931 10.30 11.42 -5.81
C GLY A 931 9.28 12.57 -5.80
N TRP A 932 9.45 13.55 -4.91
CA TRP A 932 8.58 14.73 -4.79
C TRP A 932 9.01 15.88 -5.70
N SER A 933 10.31 16.08 -5.86
CA SER A 933 10.89 17.27 -6.50
C SER A 933 10.49 17.44 -7.96
N ASN A 934 10.26 16.36 -8.72
CA ASN A 934 9.86 16.44 -10.13
C ASN A 934 8.51 17.17 -10.32
N GLY A 935 7.54 16.93 -9.42
CA GLY A 935 6.29 17.69 -9.42
C GLY A 935 6.45 19.04 -8.73
N ALA A 936 7.14 19.07 -7.59
CA ALA A 936 7.24 20.27 -6.77
C ALA A 936 7.98 21.42 -7.45
N ALA A 937 9.04 21.15 -8.24
CA ALA A 937 9.75 22.18 -8.99
C ALA A 937 8.85 22.90 -10.00
N LEU A 938 7.95 22.15 -10.66
CA LEU A 938 6.97 22.72 -11.58
C LEU A 938 5.90 23.54 -10.83
N GLY A 939 5.43 23.04 -9.67
CA GLY A 939 4.52 23.76 -8.79
C GLY A 939 5.10 25.09 -8.28
N VAL A 940 6.34 25.06 -7.79
CA VAL A 940 7.12 26.24 -7.37
C VAL A 940 7.25 27.23 -8.53
N LYS A 941 7.65 26.77 -9.72
CA LYS A 941 7.80 27.65 -10.89
C LYS A 941 6.47 28.29 -11.31
N MET A 942 5.38 27.52 -11.34
CA MET A 942 4.04 28.04 -11.65
C MET A 942 3.61 29.12 -10.64
N ALA A 943 3.81 28.90 -9.35
CA ALA A 943 3.44 29.88 -8.33
C ALA A 943 4.31 31.15 -8.35
N LEU A 944 5.60 31.01 -8.71
CA LEU A 944 6.47 32.17 -8.94
C LEU A 944 6.01 32.96 -10.17
N MET A 945 5.72 32.30 -11.29
CA MET A 945 5.18 32.94 -12.50
C MET A 945 3.83 33.62 -12.24
N ASP A 946 2.94 33.01 -11.45
CA ASP A 946 1.66 33.65 -11.13
C ASP A 946 1.85 34.91 -10.25
N ARG A 947 2.90 34.96 -9.41
CA ARG A 947 3.32 36.19 -8.69
C ARG A 947 4.02 37.23 -9.56
N GLU A 948 4.72 36.83 -10.62
CA GLU A 948 5.32 37.76 -11.61
C GLU A 948 4.26 38.55 -12.40
N ASN A 949 3.04 38.01 -12.50
CA ASN A 949 1.94 38.62 -13.25
C ASN A 949 0.97 39.44 -12.37
N ASP A 950 1.18 39.47 -11.05
CA ASP A 950 0.30 40.19 -10.12
C ASP A 950 0.68 41.69 -10.08
N LYS A 951 -0.31 42.57 -10.33
CA LYS A 951 -0.05 43.96 -10.75
C LYS A 951 0.49 44.88 -9.64
N ASP A 952 0.43 44.44 -8.39
CA ASP A 952 0.81 45.24 -7.21
C ASP A 952 2.33 45.24 -6.94
N HIS A 953 3.12 44.51 -7.74
CA HIS A 953 4.59 44.51 -7.65
C HIS A 953 5.23 45.53 -8.60
N ILE A 954 5.54 46.71 -8.05
CA ILE A 954 6.13 47.88 -8.75
C ILE A 954 7.54 47.61 -9.31
N ILE A 955 8.24 46.59 -8.80
CA ILE A 955 9.61 46.22 -9.22
C ILE A 955 9.51 45.05 -10.22
N LYS A 956 10.10 45.20 -11.41
CA LYS A 956 10.30 44.08 -12.35
C LYS A 956 11.03 42.94 -11.62
N PRO A 957 10.44 41.74 -11.49
CA PRO A 957 11.12 40.63 -10.84
C PRO A 957 12.33 40.18 -11.67
N ASP A 958 13.46 40.01 -10.99
CA ASP A 958 14.64 39.32 -11.51
C ASP A 958 14.26 37.88 -11.93
N PRO A 959 14.85 37.27 -12.98
CA PRO A 959 14.30 36.05 -13.56
C PRO A 959 14.25 34.89 -12.58
N ASN A 960 13.03 34.51 -12.14
CA ASN A 960 12.84 33.45 -11.14
C ASN A 960 13.11 32.06 -11.76
N LEU A 961 14.38 31.75 -12.00
CA LEU A 961 14.85 30.43 -12.39
C LEU A 961 14.54 29.45 -11.25
N VAL A 962 13.93 28.32 -11.60
CA VAL A 962 13.81 27.19 -10.68
C VAL A 962 14.79 26.12 -11.12
N CYS A 963 15.69 25.76 -10.22
CA CYS A 963 16.71 24.74 -10.41
C CYS A 963 16.36 23.55 -9.51
N GLN A 964 15.85 22.47 -10.09
CA GLN A 964 15.67 21.21 -9.40
C GLN A 964 17.03 20.49 -9.30
N ILE A 965 17.46 20.06 -8.12
CA ILE A 965 18.65 19.20 -7.97
C ILE A 965 18.26 17.91 -7.25
N VAL A 966 18.39 16.77 -7.93
CA VAL A 966 17.78 15.51 -7.55
C VAL A 966 18.73 14.33 -7.80
N GLY A 967 18.79 13.35 -6.90
CA GLY A 967 19.55 12.11 -7.13
C GLY A 967 18.86 11.20 -8.15
N ASP A 968 19.62 10.40 -8.91
CA ASP A 968 19.06 9.51 -9.94
C ASP A 968 17.96 8.57 -9.41
N GLY A 969 18.17 7.96 -8.23
CA GLY A 969 17.14 7.12 -7.59
C GLY A 969 15.88 7.87 -7.16
N SER A 970 16.01 9.13 -6.72
CA SER A 970 14.86 10.00 -6.43
C SER A 970 14.11 10.37 -7.70
N PHE A 971 14.84 10.76 -8.76
CA PHE A 971 14.28 11.13 -10.06
C PHE A 971 13.52 9.97 -10.71
N MET A 972 14.01 8.73 -10.57
CA MET A 972 13.35 7.53 -11.07
C MET A 972 12.02 7.23 -10.33
N CYS A 973 11.99 7.39 -9.01
CA CYS A 973 10.79 7.13 -8.19
C CYS A 973 9.66 8.17 -8.37
N ALA A 974 9.93 9.26 -9.09
CA ALA A 974 9.09 10.46 -9.15
C ALA A 974 8.07 10.49 -10.31
N ALA A 975 7.83 9.36 -10.98
CA ALA A 975 7.13 9.29 -12.27
C ALA A 975 7.66 10.33 -13.29
N PRO A 976 8.98 10.32 -13.61
CA PRO A 976 9.65 11.41 -14.32
C PRO A 976 9.00 11.77 -15.67
N SER A 977 8.54 10.77 -16.43
CA SER A 977 7.84 10.98 -17.70
C SER A 977 6.54 11.80 -17.56
N SER A 978 5.79 11.61 -16.47
CA SER A 978 4.59 12.40 -16.15
C SER A 978 4.97 13.86 -15.93
N ALA A 979 5.95 14.14 -15.07
CA ALA A 979 6.39 15.51 -14.78
C ALA A 979 6.97 16.23 -16.01
N LEU A 980 7.85 15.56 -16.76
CA LEU A 980 8.47 16.11 -17.98
C LEU A 980 7.44 16.42 -19.07
N TRP A 981 6.43 15.57 -19.25
CA TRP A 981 5.31 15.81 -20.15
C TRP A 981 4.45 17.00 -19.69
N VAL A 982 4.14 17.10 -18.38
CA VAL A 982 3.40 18.24 -17.83
C VAL A 982 4.16 19.54 -18.05
N ALA A 983 5.48 19.56 -17.79
CA ALA A 983 6.33 20.71 -18.04
C ALA A 983 6.26 21.17 -19.51
N SER A 984 6.34 20.22 -20.45
CA SER A 984 6.26 20.50 -21.90
C SER A 984 4.87 20.95 -22.36
N LYS A 985 3.81 20.31 -21.86
CA LYS A 985 2.42 20.64 -22.21
C LYS A 985 2.00 22.02 -21.70
N TYR A 986 2.41 22.37 -20.48
CA TYR A 986 2.01 23.61 -19.81
C TYR A 986 3.07 24.72 -19.86
N LYS A 987 4.19 24.48 -20.57
CA LYS A 987 5.30 25.43 -20.81
C LYS A 987 5.85 26.03 -19.51
N ILE A 988 6.26 25.14 -18.61
CA ILE A 988 6.79 25.48 -17.27
C ILE A 988 8.33 25.33 -17.30
N PRO A 989 9.11 26.41 -17.58
CA PRO A 989 10.56 26.29 -17.73
C PRO A 989 11.26 26.14 -16.38
N ILE A 990 11.93 25.00 -16.20
CA ILE A 990 12.84 24.71 -15.10
C ILE A 990 14.16 24.16 -15.66
N LEU A 991 15.22 24.32 -14.87
CA LEU A 991 16.45 23.55 -15.00
C LEU A 991 16.33 22.33 -14.07
N THR A 992 16.64 21.14 -14.57
CA THR A 992 16.75 19.92 -13.75
C THR A 992 18.18 19.39 -13.79
N ILE A 993 18.81 19.22 -12.62
CA ILE A 993 20.12 18.61 -12.43
C ILE A 993 19.90 17.22 -11.83
N VAL A 994 20.09 16.17 -12.63
CA VAL A 994 20.05 14.78 -12.16
C VAL A 994 21.46 14.34 -11.79
N LEU A 995 21.71 14.12 -10.51
CA LEU A 995 22.98 13.65 -9.97
C LEU A 995 23.04 12.12 -10.09
N ASN A 996 23.51 11.63 -11.25
CA ASN A 996 23.56 10.22 -11.59
C ASN A 996 24.84 9.56 -11.08
N ASN A 997 24.74 8.93 -9.91
CA ASN A 997 25.79 8.07 -9.36
C ASN A 997 25.55 6.56 -9.65
N GLY A 998 24.34 6.24 -10.12
CA GLY A 998 23.93 4.90 -10.57
C GLY A 998 23.47 3.99 -9.46
N GLY A 999 22.80 4.53 -8.43
CA GLY A 999 22.30 3.76 -7.30
C GLY A 999 21.83 4.58 -6.11
N TRP A 1000 21.24 3.90 -5.11
CA TRP A 1000 20.92 4.48 -3.81
C TRP A 1000 22.08 4.32 -2.82
N LYS A 1001 22.79 5.41 -2.51
CA LYS A 1001 23.84 5.41 -1.46
C LYS A 1001 23.28 5.41 -0.02
N ALA A 1002 22.12 6.01 0.23
CA ALA A 1002 21.57 6.13 1.58
C ALA A 1002 21.30 4.79 2.34
N PRO A 1003 20.82 3.71 1.69
CA PRO A 1003 20.69 2.39 2.33
C PRO A 1003 22.04 1.77 2.73
N ARG A 1004 23.11 1.97 1.95
CA ARG A 1004 24.48 1.53 2.30
C ARG A 1004 24.95 2.20 3.59
N ASN A 1005 24.91 3.53 3.64
CA ASN A 1005 25.24 4.31 4.85
C ASN A 1005 24.40 3.86 6.06
N SER A 1006 23.12 3.51 5.85
CA SER A 1006 22.24 3.02 6.91
C SER A 1006 22.59 1.61 7.39
N ALA A 1007 23.03 0.73 6.50
CA ALA A 1007 23.50 -0.61 6.85
C ALA A 1007 24.81 -0.55 7.66
N GLU A 1008 25.73 0.32 7.26
CA GLU A 1008 27.00 0.56 7.95
C GLU A 1008 26.82 1.17 9.34
N LEU A 1009 25.83 2.07 9.53
CA LEU A 1009 25.48 2.61 10.85
C LEU A 1009 24.95 1.55 11.84
N VAL A 1010 24.39 0.43 11.36
CA VAL A 1010 23.88 -0.66 12.20
C VAL A 1010 24.91 -1.80 12.33
N TYR A 1011 25.63 -2.09 11.25
CA TYR A 1011 26.61 -3.16 11.15
C TYR A 1011 27.95 -2.64 10.57
N PRO A 1012 28.72 -1.85 11.33
CA PRO A 1012 29.96 -1.20 10.84
C PRO A 1012 31.13 -2.17 10.52
N GLY A 1013 30.91 -3.47 10.66
CA GLY A 1013 31.78 -4.54 10.16
C GLY A 1013 30.97 -5.76 9.71
N GLY A 1014 29.72 -5.55 9.26
CA GLY A 1014 28.90 -6.59 8.64
C GLY A 1014 29.15 -6.69 7.14
N LEU A 1015 28.72 -7.79 6.51
CA LEU A 1015 29.00 -8.09 5.10
C LEU A 1015 28.65 -6.95 4.12
N ALA A 1016 27.68 -6.11 4.45
CA ALA A 1016 27.26 -4.96 3.64
C ALA A 1016 28.38 -3.91 3.42
N SER A 1017 29.32 -3.73 4.36
CA SER A 1017 30.41 -2.74 4.23
C SER A 1017 31.50 -3.18 3.24
N SER A 1018 31.56 -4.48 2.91
CA SER A 1018 32.47 -5.05 1.91
C SER A 1018 31.78 -5.48 0.61
N ALA A 1019 30.45 -5.66 0.63
CA ALA A 1019 29.66 -6.08 -0.52
C ALA A 1019 29.50 -4.95 -1.55
N THR A 1020 29.46 -5.31 -2.83
CA THR A 1020 29.19 -4.42 -3.96
C THR A 1020 27.77 -3.84 -3.95
N ASP A 1021 27.53 -2.75 -4.68
CA ASP A 1021 26.20 -2.12 -4.77
C ASP A 1021 25.16 -3.04 -5.44
N ASP A 1022 25.59 -3.98 -6.28
CA ASP A 1022 24.72 -5.01 -6.86
C ASP A 1022 24.37 -6.10 -5.83
N GLU A 1023 25.32 -6.56 -5.01
CA GLU A 1023 25.08 -7.57 -3.95
C GLU A 1023 24.13 -7.08 -2.85
N ILE A 1024 24.19 -5.78 -2.49
CA ILE A 1024 23.22 -5.18 -1.55
C ILE A 1024 21.94 -4.68 -2.23
N GLY A 1025 21.83 -4.80 -3.56
CA GLY A 1025 20.62 -4.45 -4.31
C GLY A 1025 20.30 -2.95 -4.39
N VAL A 1026 21.32 -2.08 -4.38
CA VAL A 1026 21.15 -0.61 -4.50
C VAL A 1026 21.62 -0.03 -5.83
N SER A 1027 22.33 -0.82 -6.64
CA SER A 1027 22.80 -0.46 -7.98
C SER A 1027 21.65 -0.31 -8.99
N PHE A 1028 21.77 0.68 -9.87
CA PHE A 1028 20.93 0.83 -11.08
C PHE A 1028 21.73 0.62 -12.37
N ARG A 1029 22.90 -0.04 -12.31
CA ARG A 1029 23.80 -0.16 -13.47
C ARG A 1029 23.34 -1.32 -14.37
N PRO A 1030 23.24 -1.16 -15.71
CA PRO A 1030 23.47 0.07 -16.49
C PRO A 1030 22.34 1.09 -16.33
N THR A 1031 22.71 2.35 -16.06
CA THR A 1031 21.74 3.40 -15.72
C THR A 1031 20.90 3.85 -16.92
N PRO A 1032 19.62 4.21 -16.72
CA PRO A 1032 18.82 4.86 -17.75
C PRO A 1032 19.49 6.14 -18.27
N ASN A 1033 19.19 6.50 -19.52
CA ASN A 1033 19.55 7.80 -20.09
C ASN A 1033 18.48 8.82 -19.72
N TYR A 1034 18.69 9.53 -18.61
CA TYR A 1034 17.75 10.52 -18.09
C TYR A 1034 17.67 11.77 -18.98
N ALA A 1035 18.77 12.13 -19.66
CA ALA A 1035 18.76 13.17 -20.69
C ALA A 1035 17.81 12.81 -21.85
N ALA A 1036 17.97 11.64 -22.48
CA ALA A 1036 17.09 11.21 -23.57
C ALA A 1036 15.64 10.94 -23.11
N LEU A 1037 15.44 10.51 -21.85
CA LEU A 1037 14.12 10.38 -21.25
C LEU A 1037 13.42 11.75 -21.12
N ALA A 1038 14.14 12.82 -20.82
CA ALA A 1038 13.61 14.18 -20.74
C ALA A 1038 13.01 14.64 -22.07
N GLU A 1039 13.74 14.40 -23.16
CA GLU A 1039 13.36 14.76 -24.52
C GLU A 1039 12.17 13.92 -24.99
N ALA A 1040 12.28 12.59 -24.90
CA ALA A 1040 11.22 11.67 -25.30
C ALA A 1040 9.89 11.90 -24.53
N ALA A 1041 9.95 12.13 -23.21
CA ALA A 1041 8.76 12.41 -22.42
C ALA A 1041 8.15 13.79 -22.68
N ALA A 1042 8.98 14.78 -23.05
CA ALA A 1042 8.51 16.11 -23.46
C ALA A 1042 7.92 16.15 -24.88
N GLY A 1043 8.09 15.07 -25.66
CA GLY A 1043 7.56 14.95 -27.02
C GLY A 1043 8.43 15.59 -28.10
N SER A 1044 9.76 15.57 -27.96
CA SER A 1044 10.68 15.96 -29.04
C SER A 1044 10.53 15.01 -30.24
N GLN A 1045 10.61 15.53 -31.47
CA GLN A 1045 10.53 14.73 -32.70
C GLN A 1045 11.86 14.07 -33.08
N THR A 1046 12.82 14.03 -32.15
CA THR A 1046 14.14 13.40 -32.25
C THR A 1046 14.04 11.93 -32.65
N GLY A 1047 14.11 11.66 -33.96
CA GLY A 1047 14.01 10.32 -34.56
C GLY A 1047 13.04 10.20 -35.73
N TRP A 1048 12.12 11.15 -35.95
CA TRP A 1048 11.26 11.18 -37.14
C TRP A 1048 11.93 12.01 -38.26
N ALA A 1049 12.42 11.32 -39.28
CA ALA A 1049 12.77 11.87 -40.60
C ALA A 1049 13.66 13.16 -40.62
N GLY A 1050 14.78 13.15 -39.90
CA GLY A 1050 15.93 14.01 -40.25
C GLY A 1050 15.81 15.51 -39.95
N SER A 1051 14.87 15.95 -39.10
CA SER A 1051 14.84 17.34 -38.63
C SER A 1051 16.03 17.63 -37.70
N VAL A 1052 16.99 18.42 -38.17
CA VAL A 1052 18.23 18.79 -37.41
C VAL A 1052 18.01 20.00 -36.47
N ASP A 1053 16.80 20.55 -36.42
CA ASP A 1053 16.48 21.76 -35.64
C ASP A 1053 16.27 21.46 -34.14
N ASP A 1054 17.40 21.29 -33.46
CA ASP A 1054 17.53 21.00 -32.02
C ASP A 1054 17.01 22.14 -31.12
N ASP A 1055 16.81 23.35 -31.67
CA ASP A 1055 16.22 24.48 -30.98
C ASP A 1055 14.68 24.47 -31.02
N ALA A 1056 14.05 23.76 -31.96
CA ALA A 1056 12.59 23.62 -31.99
C ALA A 1056 12.03 22.78 -30.82
N ALA A 1057 12.83 21.86 -30.25
CA ALA A 1057 12.43 21.05 -29.10
C ALA A 1057 12.19 21.91 -27.85
N TRP A 1058 11.15 21.61 -27.05
CA TRP A 1058 10.87 22.39 -25.82
C TRP A 1058 11.71 21.96 -24.62
N MET A 1059 12.00 20.67 -24.46
CA MET A 1059 12.97 20.14 -23.50
C MET A 1059 14.25 19.76 -24.23
N LYS A 1060 15.41 19.90 -23.58
CA LYS A 1060 16.70 19.39 -24.06
C LYS A 1060 17.43 18.67 -22.94
N GLY A 1061 17.91 17.48 -23.24
CA GLY A 1061 18.69 16.64 -22.36
C GLY A 1061 20.18 16.73 -22.70
N MET A 1062 21.04 16.90 -21.71
CA MET A 1062 22.48 16.81 -21.90
C MET A 1062 23.10 15.92 -20.82
N ARG A 1063 24.05 15.08 -21.21
CA ARG A 1063 24.93 14.36 -20.29
C ARG A 1063 26.23 15.14 -20.12
N VAL A 1064 26.68 15.31 -18.88
CA VAL A 1064 27.92 16.02 -18.52
C VAL A 1064 28.72 15.18 -17.52
N ARG A 1065 30.05 15.18 -17.64
CA ARG A 1065 30.94 14.34 -16.82
C ARG A 1065 32.11 15.11 -16.21
N THR A 1066 32.59 16.14 -16.90
CA THR A 1066 33.69 17.00 -16.45
C THR A 1066 33.23 18.40 -16.06
N VAL A 1067 34.08 19.13 -15.35
CA VAL A 1067 33.91 20.57 -15.09
C VAL A 1067 33.75 21.36 -16.41
N ALA A 1068 34.51 21.02 -17.46
CA ALA A 1068 34.37 21.65 -18.78
C ALA A 1068 32.99 21.40 -19.40
N ASP A 1069 32.48 20.17 -19.34
CA ASP A 1069 31.14 19.81 -19.84
C ASP A 1069 30.06 20.64 -19.13
N LEU A 1070 30.14 20.73 -17.79
CA LEU A 1070 29.16 21.46 -16.99
C LEU A 1070 29.25 22.97 -17.24
N ARG A 1071 30.46 23.56 -17.34
CA ARG A 1071 30.65 24.97 -17.74
C ARG A 1071 29.99 25.26 -19.11
N LYS A 1072 30.18 24.36 -20.09
CA LYS A 1072 29.58 24.48 -21.42
C LYS A 1072 28.05 24.36 -21.37
N ALA A 1073 27.52 23.45 -20.56
CA ALA A 1073 26.08 23.27 -20.39
C ALA A 1073 25.41 24.43 -19.65
N LEU A 1074 26.05 24.99 -18.61
CA LEU A 1074 25.52 26.13 -17.85
C LEU A 1074 25.42 27.41 -18.70
N LYS A 1075 26.36 27.65 -19.63
CA LYS A 1075 26.24 28.73 -20.62
C LYS A 1075 25.01 28.59 -21.55
N LEU A 1076 24.49 27.38 -21.73
CA LEU A 1076 23.26 27.13 -22.50
C LEU A 1076 21.98 27.24 -21.64
N VAL A 1077 22.08 27.22 -20.30
CA VAL A 1077 20.94 27.43 -19.40
C VAL A 1077 20.40 28.86 -19.51
N GLU A 1078 21.29 29.84 -19.64
CA GLU A 1078 20.93 31.26 -19.74
C GLU A 1078 20.02 31.50 -20.96
N SER A 1079 20.52 31.25 -22.16
CA SER A 1079 19.73 31.45 -23.38
C SER A 1079 18.53 30.51 -23.50
N ARG A 1080 18.61 29.26 -22.99
CA ARG A 1080 17.51 28.30 -23.15
C ARG A 1080 16.41 28.43 -22.09
N VAL A 1081 16.76 28.52 -20.81
CA VAL A 1081 15.80 28.45 -19.69
C VAL A 1081 15.36 29.85 -19.26
N ILE A 1082 16.26 30.84 -19.30
CA ILE A 1082 15.97 32.23 -18.91
C ILE A 1082 15.38 33.01 -20.09
N GLU A 1083 16.10 33.11 -21.21
CA GLU A 1083 15.66 33.91 -22.37
C GLU A 1083 14.53 33.22 -23.15
N GLN A 1084 14.79 32.03 -23.71
CA GLN A 1084 13.82 31.30 -24.53
C GLN A 1084 12.67 30.65 -23.74
N ARG A 1085 12.74 30.64 -22.39
CA ARG A 1085 11.72 30.05 -21.49
C ARG A 1085 11.36 28.59 -21.86
N LYS A 1086 12.38 27.79 -22.18
CA LYS A 1086 12.30 26.35 -22.48
C LYS A 1086 12.79 25.51 -21.29
N GLY A 1087 12.54 24.20 -21.33
CA GLY A 1087 13.06 23.25 -20.34
C GLY A 1087 14.47 22.77 -20.68
N MET A 1088 15.25 22.44 -19.65
CA MET A 1088 16.56 21.79 -19.81
C MET A 1088 16.83 20.81 -18.67
N LEU A 1089 17.36 19.62 -18.99
CA LEU A 1089 17.82 18.62 -18.02
C LEU A 1089 19.29 18.29 -18.24
N LEU A 1090 20.11 18.45 -17.20
CA LEU A 1090 21.50 18.02 -17.15
C LEU A 1090 21.60 16.73 -16.33
N GLU A 1091 21.95 15.63 -16.99
CA GLU A 1091 22.32 14.38 -16.35
C GLU A 1091 23.82 14.41 -16.05
N VAL A 1092 24.14 14.65 -14.77
CA VAL A 1092 25.52 14.71 -14.27
C VAL A 1092 25.99 13.31 -13.92
N LEU A 1093 27.03 12.83 -14.59
CA LEU A 1093 27.60 11.49 -14.39
C LEU A 1093 28.73 11.54 -13.34
N LEU A 1094 28.47 10.91 -12.18
CA LEU A 1094 29.34 10.87 -11.00
C LEU A 1094 30.13 9.55 -10.86
#